data_AF-A0A949IBM8-F1
#
_entry.id   AF-A0A949IBM8-F1
#
_cell.length_a   1.000
_cell.length_b   1.000
_cell.length_c   1.000
_cell.angle_alpha   90.00
_cell.angle_beta   90.00
_cell.angle_gamma   90.00
#
_symmetry.space_group_name_H-M   'P 1'
#
loop_
_entity.id
_entity.type
_entity.pdbx_description
1 polymer ?
#
loop_
_entity_poly.entity_id
_entity_poly.type
_entity_poly.pdbx_seq_one_letter_code
_entity_poly.pdbx_strand_id
1 'polypeptide(L)'
;QAFRTREATALADVGRFPISFNPTYEKVVLHRVMLHRGGQEIDQLQAAKVRFLQREMGYDQGVFTGVVTATVLVDDLRVGDAMEVAYSVEGSNPVFGNRFQGGLSWDRNLPVEWRYAAVTMSKSRDIRWRVLSDALPTDTPKALERVEGAMRTFEFQERNIPAVALESNTPNDYLPARYVALTEYRDWSEVVRWGISIFPDVKPTNKEIDALVARLRALPGKAEQVAEALRWTQGEIRYLSLSLGENSHRPHAPDETVSNRYGDCKDKAYLLTSVLRQLGIDADPVLVSATTPRSAHKGPPYPLAFDHVIVRAVVDAKAYYLDATRLTQPSPLDAMGQGLEGADVLVLRPGVTQLEQIPERRRPLPPQDELVEKIVAAKFDEPATLEYTQTWKGLAAEYLRAAYARVPDSERARLALSGYDRRYPGASLESGPTARDDVQHNTFSLSARLRLPNALTKAGSDAWVLRVYPSNLIGAVPIPGSITRKGPLALPLAAQRYSVEVELPPEVAVVTDPSNRSMHSTAFDFDASYSYRGNRAKYTYELATKVLSVAAADLPGLMQDLRKTDELVRSVVVVRKEDIKSNGFLGLGRKTLQETVQARLKDRIRQVSAAIDSAKLSGSDLALAYSERASAQAELGQREQADKDIGRALQLAPDSNAILQTLGEIQFNHAEFAKSTASYTKALTLGADPAAVYYRRGISRFYLGQLDAAAADFAQASSTNADSSDRLYALLWQAWTLQRLNRPLPEALLQSAKAAKSDWPRPAVAMLAGLMSVDDMLHSIDKRTGDDLEMTQVEAYFYAGQYYRAKGDESKAREYFEKSRSKGVVIYIEHQAAGFELGLPGPGVAK
;
A
#
# COMPACT_ATOMS: atom_id res chain seq x y z
N GLN A 1 11.44 -40.75 20.04
CA GLN A 1 12.17 -39.48 19.87
C GLN A 1 13.11 -39.33 21.05
N ALA A 2 14.34 -38.85 20.84
CA ALA A 2 15.31 -38.64 21.91
C ALA A 2 15.89 -37.22 21.85
N PHE A 3 15.98 -36.53 23.00
CA PHE A 3 16.44 -35.15 23.12
C PHE A 3 17.50 -35.06 24.21
N ARG A 4 18.66 -34.46 23.91
CA ARG A 4 19.72 -34.24 24.91
C ARG A 4 19.73 -32.79 25.37
N THR A 5 19.72 -32.59 26.68
CA THR A 5 19.86 -31.26 27.28
C THR A 5 21.35 -30.93 27.43
N ARG A 6 21.77 -29.75 26.98
CA ARG A 6 23.17 -29.29 27.16
C ARG A 6 23.27 -28.04 28.04
N GLU A 7 22.17 -27.34 28.23
CA GLU A 7 22.08 -26.08 28.96
C GLU A 7 20.86 -26.09 29.87
N ALA A 8 20.91 -25.32 30.95
CA ALA A 8 19.83 -25.25 31.93
C ALA A 8 18.52 -24.71 31.34
N THR A 9 18.60 -23.77 30.38
CA THR A 9 17.45 -23.18 29.67
C THR A 9 16.64 -24.21 28.88
N ALA A 10 17.30 -25.27 28.37
CA ALA A 10 16.64 -26.34 27.62
C ALA A 10 15.88 -27.34 28.51
N LEU A 11 16.14 -27.37 29.82
CA LEU A 11 15.46 -28.30 30.74
C LEU A 11 13.94 -28.08 30.78
N ALA A 12 13.51 -26.83 30.70
CA ALA A 12 12.09 -26.49 30.71
C ALA A 12 11.34 -27.00 29.46
N ASP A 13 12.03 -27.05 28.32
CA ASP A 13 11.43 -27.52 27.05
C ASP A 13 11.54 -29.03 26.88
N VAL A 14 12.61 -29.66 27.38
CA VAL A 14 12.77 -31.13 27.31
C VAL A 14 11.99 -31.84 28.42
N GLY A 15 11.81 -31.25 29.60
CA GLY A 15 11.09 -31.88 30.73
C GLY A 15 9.59 -32.05 30.52
N ARG A 16 9.04 -31.50 29.43
CA ARG A 16 7.64 -31.64 29.01
C ARG A 16 7.58 -32.13 27.57
N PHE A 17 6.99 -33.30 27.33
CA PHE A 17 6.81 -33.83 25.99
C PHE A 17 5.32 -33.83 25.59
N PRO A 18 4.88 -32.93 24.71
CA PRO A 18 3.48 -32.86 24.28
C PRO A 18 3.17 -33.86 23.15
N ILE A 19 2.07 -34.58 23.28
CA ILE A 19 1.48 -35.44 22.23
C ILE A 19 0.08 -34.93 21.93
N SER A 20 -0.16 -34.46 20.71
CA SER A 20 -1.48 -33.96 20.29
C SER A 20 -2.24 -35.06 19.54
N PHE A 21 -3.53 -35.21 19.84
CA PHE A 21 -4.43 -36.18 19.18
C PHE A 21 -5.89 -35.74 19.32
N ASN A 22 -6.79 -36.30 18.50
CA ASN A 22 -8.23 -36.10 18.63
C ASN A 22 -8.89 -37.34 19.26
N PRO A 23 -9.35 -37.28 20.53
CA PRO A 23 -9.89 -38.44 21.24
C PRO A 23 -11.18 -39.01 20.63
N THR A 24 -11.81 -38.31 19.68
CA THR A 24 -13.03 -38.79 19.00
C THR A 24 -12.73 -39.98 18.08
N TYR A 25 -11.55 -40.04 17.48
CA TYR A 25 -11.17 -41.08 16.51
C TYR A 25 -9.71 -41.55 16.64
N GLU A 26 -8.93 -40.97 17.55
CA GLU A 26 -7.56 -41.35 17.87
C GLU A 26 -7.41 -41.75 19.33
N LYS A 27 -6.46 -42.65 19.60
CA LYS A 27 -5.97 -42.97 20.95
C LYS A 27 -4.44 -42.86 21.00
N VAL A 28 -3.92 -42.44 22.14
CA VAL A 28 -2.47 -42.39 22.40
C VAL A 28 -2.05 -43.58 23.23
N VAL A 29 -0.99 -44.27 22.80
CA VAL A 29 -0.33 -45.35 23.55
C VAL A 29 1.11 -44.94 23.82
N LEU A 30 1.49 -44.84 25.09
CA LEU A 30 2.85 -44.52 25.51
C LEU A 30 3.62 -45.83 25.74
N HIS A 31 4.66 -46.05 24.94
CA HIS A 31 5.44 -47.30 24.96
C HIS A 31 6.67 -47.20 25.85
N ARG A 32 7.35 -46.04 25.85
CA ARG A 32 8.57 -45.79 26.64
C ARG A 32 8.69 -44.33 27.04
N VAL A 33 9.19 -44.11 28.26
CA VAL A 33 9.75 -42.83 28.72
C VAL A 33 11.03 -43.17 29.47
N MET A 34 12.18 -42.75 28.95
CA MET A 34 13.50 -43.16 29.45
C MET A 34 14.39 -41.93 29.63
N LEU A 35 15.13 -41.89 30.74
CA LEU A 35 16.22 -40.92 30.95
C LEU A 35 17.56 -41.62 30.80
N HIS A 36 18.43 -41.05 29.99
CA HIS A 36 19.81 -41.49 29.77
C HIS A 36 20.76 -40.55 30.51
N ARG A 37 21.37 -41.02 31.60
CA ARG A 37 22.27 -40.23 32.47
C ARG A 37 23.59 -40.96 32.67
N GLY A 38 24.70 -40.38 32.22
CA GLY A 38 26.04 -40.94 32.45
C GLY A 38 26.21 -42.38 31.94
N GLY A 39 25.48 -42.77 30.88
CA GLY A 39 25.48 -44.13 30.34
C GLY A 39 24.49 -45.10 31.02
N GLN A 40 23.73 -44.65 32.02
CA GLN A 40 22.64 -45.42 32.62
C GLN A 40 21.30 -45.07 31.98
N GLU A 41 20.47 -46.09 31.75
CA GLU A 41 19.06 -45.97 31.34
C GLU A 41 18.17 -46.03 32.59
N ILE A 42 17.31 -45.03 32.77
CA ILE A 42 16.39 -44.90 33.90
C ILE A 42 14.97 -44.88 33.36
N ASP A 43 14.22 -45.97 33.57
CA ASP A 43 12.84 -46.10 33.12
C ASP A 43 11.93 -45.18 33.96
N GLN A 44 11.23 -44.29 33.26
CA GLN A 44 10.31 -43.31 33.83
C GLN A 44 8.87 -43.58 33.39
N LEU A 45 8.56 -44.65 32.66
CA LEU A 45 7.25 -44.87 32.07
C LEU A 45 6.11 -44.87 33.11
N GLN A 46 6.32 -45.55 34.24
CA GLN A 46 5.33 -45.61 35.34
C GLN A 46 5.36 -44.40 36.27
N ALA A 47 6.49 -43.71 36.34
CA ALA A 47 6.68 -42.52 37.18
C ALA A 47 6.26 -41.22 36.48
N ALA A 48 6.23 -41.22 35.14
CA ALA A 48 5.91 -40.07 34.32
C ALA A 48 4.48 -39.62 34.57
N LYS A 49 4.31 -38.32 34.83
CA LYS A 49 3.00 -37.73 35.05
C LYS A 49 2.43 -37.28 33.72
N VAL A 50 1.35 -37.90 33.28
CA VAL A 50 0.64 -37.48 32.07
C VAL A 50 -0.48 -36.52 32.45
N ARG A 51 -0.45 -35.31 31.87
CA ARG A 51 -1.51 -34.31 32.03
C ARG A 51 -2.20 -34.10 30.68
N PHE A 52 -3.51 -34.33 30.65
CA PHE A 52 -4.33 -34.01 29.49
C PHE A 52 -4.73 -32.55 29.57
N LEU A 53 -4.33 -31.79 28.56
CA LEU A 53 -4.64 -30.37 28.44
C LEU A 53 -5.45 -30.20 27.16
N GLN A 54 -6.70 -29.76 27.29
CA GLN A 54 -7.47 -29.30 26.15
C GLN A 54 -7.17 -27.81 25.97
N ARG A 55 -6.29 -27.49 25.02
CA ARG A 55 -5.93 -26.12 24.66
C ARG A 55 -6.57 -25.79 23.32
N GLU A 56 -7.76 -25.23 23.38
CA GLU A 56 -8.44 -24.71 22.19
C GLU A 56 -7.79 -23.37 21.82
N MET A 57 -6.72 -23.43 21.01
CA MET A 57 -5.92 -22.25 20.62
C MET A 57 -6.75 -21.17 19.91
N GLY A 58 -7.91 -21.52 19.35
CA GLY A 58 -8.85 -20.61 18.72
C GLY A 58 -10.13 -20.35 19.54
N TYR A 59 -10.17 -20.67 20.83
CA TYR A 59 -11.35 -20.48 21.68
C TYR A 59 -11.89 -19.05 21.64
N ASP A 60 -11.00 -18.06 21.78
CA ASP A 60 -11.36 -16.63 21.74
C ASP A 60 -11.91 -16.20 20.36
N GLN A 61 -11.67 -17.01 19.33
CA GLN A 61 -12.18 -16.83 17.97
C GLN A 61 -13.38 -17.75 17.67
N GLY A 62 -13.89 -18.49 18.67
CA GLY A 62 -15.00 -19.43 18.53
C GLY A 62 -14.63 -20.70 17.76
N VAL A 63 -13.38 -21.17 17.85
CA VAL A 63 -12.93 -22.40 17.19
C VAL A 63 -12.67 -23.49 18.23
N PHE A 64 -13.39 -24.60 18.09
CA PHE A 64 -13.30 -25.81 18.90
C PHE A 64 -12.91 -26.97 18.01
N THR A 65 -11.72 -27.52 18.25
CA THR A 65 -11.13 -28.60 17.45
C THR A 65 -11.31 -29.96 18.12
N GLY A 66 -11.52 -29.98 19.44
CA GLY A 66 -11.52 -31.20 20.23
C GLY A 66 -10.12 -31.85 20.35
N VAL A 67 -9.06 -31.18 19.89
CA VAL A 67 -7.69 -31.68 20.03
C VAL A 67 -7.27 -31.61 21.49
N VAL A 68 -6.77 -32.73 21.99
CA VAL A 68 -6.22 -32.87 23.35
C VAL A 68 -4.72 -33.03 23.26
N THR A 69 -3.99 -32.35 24.14
CA THR A 69 -2.55 -32.55 24.33
C THR A 69 -2.30 -33.39 25.57
N ALA A 70 -1.80 -34.61 25.40
CA ALA A 70 -1.22 -35.40 26.48
C ALA A 70 0.22 -34.92 26.72
N THR A 71 0.43 -34.19 27.82
CA THR A 71 1.76 -33.69 28.22
C THR A 71 2.40 -34.67 29.17
N VAL A 72 3.48 -35.32 28.74
CA VAL A 72 4.30 -36.21 29.56
C VAL A 72 5.30 -35.34 30.33
N LEU A 73 5.26 -35.42 31.66
CA LEU A 73 6.17 -34.71 32.56
C LEU A 73 7.10 -35.72 33.23
N VAL A 74 8.40 -35.44 33.17
CA VAL A 74 9.44 -36.28 33.76
C VAL A 74 10.09 -35.53 34.92
N ASP A 75 10.10 -36.14 36.10
CA ASP A 75 10.76 -35.58 37.29
C ASP A 75 12.29 -35.83 37.22
N ASP A 76 13.06 -35.03 37.97
CA ASP A 76 14.53 -35.14 38.07
C ASP A 76 15.29 -35.07 36.71
N LEU A 77 14.83 -34.27 35.74
CA LEU A 77 15.62 -33.99 34.53
C LEU A 77 16.76 -33.00 34.83
N ARG A 78 18.00 -33.34 34.46
CA ARG A 78 19.22 -32.54 34.71
C ARG A 78 19.97 -32.21 33.43
N VAL A 79 20.79 -31.16 33.48
CA VAL A 79 21.67 -30.79 32.36
C VAL A 79 22.60 -31.96 32.02
N GLY A 80 22.63 -32.34 30.74
CA GLY A 80 23.42 -33.46 30.25
C GLY A 80 22.61 -34.74 30.04
N ASP A 81 21.43 -34.86 30.66
CA ASP A 81 20.53 -35.99 30.45
C ASP A 81 19.96 -35.98 29.02
N ALA A 82 19.68 -37.17 28.49
CA ALA A 82 18.84 -37.33 27.30
C ALA A 82 17.51 -38.02 27.63
N MET A 83 16.40 -37.42 27.22
CA MET A 83 15.07 -37.99 27.38
C MET A 83 14.65 -38.68 26.09
N GLU A 84 14.24 -39.94 26.19
CA GLU A 84 13.65 -40.72 25.11
C GLU A 84 12.17 -40.98 25.39
N VAL A 85 11.32 -40.70 24.41
CA VAL A 85 9.88 -40.97 24.46
C VAL A 85 9.47 -41.75 23.21
N ALA A 86 8.80 -42.89 23.39
CA ALA A 86 8.21 -43.68 22.32
C ALA A 86 6.71 -43.81 22.55
N TYR A 87 5.91 -43.50 21.52
CA TYR A 87 4.46 -43.53 21.59
C TYR A 87 3.86 -43.83 20.20
N SER A 88 2.59 -44.24 20.19
CA SER A 88 1.75 -44.35 19.01
C SER A 88 0.51 -43.47 19.15
N VAL A 89 0.08 -42.90 18.03
CA VAL A 89 -1.28 -42.36 17.88
C VAL A 89 -1.98 -43.29 16.90
N GLU A 90 -3.04 -43.96 17.36
CA GLU A 90 -3.78 -44.93 16.56
C GLU A 90 -5.17 -44.38 16.25
N GLY A 91 -5.49 -44.27 14.97
CA GLY A 91 -6.76 -43.70 14.52
C GLY A 91 -6.60 -42.90 13.23
N SER A 92 -7.72 -42.54 12.63
CA SER A 92 -7.77 -41.65 11.46
C SER A 92 -9.13 -41.00 11.36
N ASN A 93 -9.20 -39.78 10.84
CA ASN A 93 -10.48 -39.12 10.65
C ASN A 93 -11.31 -39.85 9.56
N PRO A 94 -12.51 -40.34 9.87
CA PRO A 94 -13.33 -41.12 8.92
C PRO A 94 -13.78 -40.31 7.70
N VAL A 95 -13.78 -38.97 7.77
CA VAL A 95 -14.22 -38.08 6.67
C VAL A 95 -13.43 -38.27 5.38
N PHE A 96 -12.23 -38.84 5.44
CA PHE A 96 -11.37 -39.09 4.28
C PHE A 96 -11.54 -40.49 3.65
N GLY A 97 -12.53 -41.29 4.10
CA GLY A 97 -12.88 -42.56 3.46
C GLY A 97 -11.74 -43.58 3.46
N ASN A 98 -11.08 -43.75 4.60
CA ASN A 98 -9.89 -44.60 4.82
C ASN A 98 -8.64 -44.25 3.99
N ARG A 99 -8.65 -43.15 3.22
CA ARG A 99 -7.48 -42.71 2.47
C ARG A 99 -6.48 -42.00 3.37
N PHE A 100 -5.21 -42.35 3.23
CA PHE A 100 -4.10 -41.70 3.91
C PHE A 100 -3.71 -40.43 3.18
N GLN A 101 -3.49 -39.38 3.99
CA GLN A 101 -2.88 -38.12 3.57
C GLN A 101 -2.13 -37.54 4.77
N GLY A 102 -1.14 -36.72 4.49
CA GLY A 102 -0.39 -35.99 5.51
C GLY A 102 1.07 -35.89 5.14
N GLY A 103 1.93 -35.88 6.14
CA GLY A 103 3.35 -35.76 5.88
C GLY A 103 4.18 -35.52 7.12
N LEU A 104 5.45 -35.23 6.88
CA LEU A 104 6.47 -35.16 7.92
C LEU A 104 7.24 -33.83 7.77
N SER A 105 7.12 -32.94 8.75
CA SER A 105 8.02 -31.77 8.85
C SER A 105 9.43 -32.27 9.11
N TRP A 106 10.30 -32.25 8.12
CA TRP A 106 11.57 -32.97 8.11
C TRP A 106 12.68 -32.22 8.85
N ASP A 107 12.75 -30.90 8.68
CA ASP A 107 13.70 -30.07 9.43
C ASP A 107 13.06 -29.48 10.69
N ARG A 108 13.90 -29.07 11.64
CA ARG A 108 13.50 -28.49 12.94
C ARG A 108 14.30 -27.22 13.20
N ASN A 109 13.84 -26.42 14.16
CA ASN A 109 14.59 -25.28 14.70
C ASN A 109 15.73 -25.70 15.66
N LEU A 110 15.97 -27.01 15.80
CA LEU A 110 17.07 -27.61 16.55
C LEU A 110 17.83 -28.57 15.63
N PRO A 111 19.15 -28.74 15.80
CA PRO A 111 19.91 -29.71 15.02
C PRO A 111 19.44 -31.13 15.34
N VAL A 112 19.34 -31.98 14.32
CA VAL A 112 18.91 -33.38 14.46
C VAL A 112 20.05 -34.30 14.04
N GLU A 113 20.58 -35.06 15.00
CA GLU A 113 21.69 -36.00 14.75
C GLU A 113 21.30 -37.12 13.78
N TRP A 114 20.10 -37.68 13.95
CA TRP A 114 19.57 -38.70 13.07
C TRP A 114 18.05 -38.62 13.04
N ARG A 115 17.50 -38.66 11.83
CA ARG A 115 16.07 -38.77 11.60
C ARG A 115 15.79 -40.00 10.74
N TYR A 116 14.85 -40.80 11.19
CA TYR A 116 14.32 -41.95 10.47
C TYR A 116 12.79 -41.85 10.48
N ALA A 117 12.17 -42.08 9.33
CA ALA A 117 10.73 -42.22 9.20
C ALA A 117 10.42 -43.36 8.23
N ALA A 118 9.42 -44.17 8.55
CA ALA A 118 8.95 -45.22 7.68
C ALA A 118 7.44 -45.09 7.48
N VAL A 119 6.99 -45.29 6.24
CA VAL A 119 5.56 -45.33 5.91
C VAL A 119 5.26 -46.71 5.34
N THR A 120 4.56 -47.53 6.11
CA THR A 120 4.26 -48.93 5.80
C THR A 120 2.78 -49.11 5.50
N MET A 121 2.46 -49.80 4.40
CA MET A 121 1.09 -50.03 3.96
C MET A 121 0.97 -51.34 3.16
N SER A 122 -0.27 -51.77 2.89
CA SER A 122 -0.48 -52.87 1.96
C SER A 122 -0.01 -52.48 0.55
N LYS A 123 0.64 -53.41 -0.17
CA LYS A 123 1.13 -53.19 -1.54
C LYS A 123 0.03 -52.86 -2.56
N SER A 124 -1.24 -53.10 -2.24
CA SER A 124 -2.39 -52.73 -3.08
C SER A 124 -2.76 -51.24 -3.00
N ARG A 125 -2.20 -50.51 -2.03
CA ARG A 125 -2.44 -49.07 -1.85
C ARG A 125 -1.42 -48.27 -2.66
N ASP A 126 -1.90 -47.27 -3.41
CA ASP A 126 -1.07 -46.35 -4.19
C ASP A 126 -0.87 -45.06 -3.39
N ILE A 127 0.33 -44.89 -2.80
CA ILE A 127 0.72 -43.65 -2.13
C ILE A 127 1.75 -42.91 -2.99
N ARG A 128 1.62 -41.59 -3.00
CA ARG A 128 2.53 -40.67 -3.66
C ARG A 128 3.15 -39.80 -2.62
N TRP A 129 4.40 -39.43 -2.83
CA TRP A 129 5.10 -38.54 -1.93
C TRP A 129 5.99 -37.57 -2.69
N ARG A 130 6.26 -36.43 -2.07
CA ARG A 130 7.19 -35.40 -2.57
C ARG A 130 7.80 -34.65 -1.40
N VAL A 131 9.10 -34.36 -1.47
CA VAL A 131 9.75 -33.43 -0.55
C VAL A 131 9.52 -32.00 -1.05
N LEU A 132 9.01 -31.14 -0.18
CA LEU A 132 8.68 -29.74 -0.47
C LEU A 132 9.60 -28.82 0.32
N SER A 133 10.23 -27.86 -0.36
CA SER A 133 10.92 -26.72 0.26
C SER A 133 11.19 -25.67 -0.82
N ASP A 134 11.19 -24.41 -0.45
CA ASP A 134 11.68 -23.31 -1.30
C ASP A 134 13.15 -22.95 -0.98
N ALA A 135 13.66 -23.37 0.18
CA ALA A 135 14.95 -22.94 0.71
C ALA A 135 16.03 -24.04 0.70
N LEU A 136 15.62 -25.31 0.75
CA LEU A 136 16.50 -26.45 0.95
C LEU A 136 16.38 -27.46 -0.21
N PRO A 137 17.44 -28.23 -0.49
CA PRO A 137 17.39 -29.27 -1.51
C PRO A 137 16.29 -30.30 -1.25
N THR A 138 15.48 -30.59 -2.26
CA THR A 138 14.34 -31.52 -2.17
C THR A 138 14.66 -32.93 -2.69
N ASP A 139 15.91 -33.19 -3.07
CA ASP A 139 16.40 -34.52 -3.45
C ASP A 139 16.71 -35.41 -2.23
N THR A 140 16.66 -34.82 -1.03
CA THR A 140 16.80 -35.50 0.26
C THR A 140 15.66 -35.08 1.21
N PRO A 141 15.15 -36.00 2.05
CA PRO A 141 15.52 -37.40 2.14
C PRO A 141 15.03 -38.21 0.93
N LYS A 142 15.80 -39.21 0.53
CA LYS A 142 15.37 -40.21 -0.46
C LYS A 142 14.55 -41.29 0.23
N ALA A 143 13.48 -41.75 -0.42
CA ALA A 143 12.79 -42.95 0.02
C ALA A 143 13.54 -44.19 -0.47
N LEU A 144 13.84 -45.10 0.45
CA LEU A 144 14.19 -46.48 0.14
C LEU A 144 12.91 -47.31 0.22
N GLU A 145 12.53 -47.91 -0.90
CA GLU A 145 11.37 -48.79 -0.95
C GLU A 145 11.76 -50.21 -0.58
N ARG A 146 10.98 -50.83 0.30
CA ARG A 146 11.06 -52.25 0.65
C ARG A 146 9.69 -52.91 0.52
N VAL A 147 9.65 -54.13 -0.01
CA VAL A 147 8.44 -54.93 -0.09
C VAL A 147 8.67 -56.24 0.64
N GLU A 148 7.88 -56.51 1.66
CA GLU A 148 7.95 -57.70 2.49
C GLU A 148 6.55 -58.35 2.55
N GLY A 149 6.38 -59.46 1.84
CA GLY A 149 5.10 -60.16 1.72
C GLY A 149 4.00 -59.30 1.08
N ALA A 150 2.99 -58.93 1.87
CA ALA A 150 1.86 -58.10 1.44
C ALA A 150 2.05 -56.61 1.76
N MET A 151 3.15 -56.24 2.42
CA MET A 151 3.43 -54.88 2.87
C MET A 151 4.51 -54.23 2.03
N ARG A 152 4.37 -52.92 1.83
CA ARG A 152 5.33 -52.03 1.19
C ARG A 152 5.69 -50.93 2.18
N THR A 153 6.97 -50.63 2.31
CA THR A 153 7.50 -49.61 3.22
C THR A 153 8.37 -48.62 2.45
N PHE A 154 8.14 -47.32 2.66
CA PHE A 154 9.04 -46.26 2.26
C PHE A 154 9.82 -45.75 3.47
N GLU A 155 11.14 -45.96 3.47
CA GLU A 155 12.03 -45.50 4.52
C GLU A 155 12.75 -44.22 4.10
N PHE A 156 12.66 -43.19 4.93
CA PHE A 156 13.37 -41.94 4.81
C PHE A 156 14.36 -41.85 5.95
N GLN A 157 15.62 -41.54 5.66
CA GLN A 157 16.62 -41.32 6.70
C GLN A 157 17.65 -40.28 6.31
N GLU A 158 18.10 -39.54 7.32
CA GLU A 158 19.16 -38.55 7.17
C GLU A 158 19.86 -38.33 8.51
N ARG A 159 21.17 -38.04 8.47
CA ARG A 159 22.00 -37.77 9.65
C ARG A 159 22.54 -36.35 9.58
N ASN A 160 22.85 -35.78 10.74
CA ASN A 160 23.46 -34.46 10.89
C ASN A 160 22.64 -33.34 10.20
N ILE A 161 21.33 -33.35 10.38
CA ILE A 161 20.43 -32.34 9.82
C ILE A 161 20.63 -31.03 10.60
N PRO A 162 21.02 -29.93 9.94
CA PRO A 162 21.20 -28.64 10.61
C PRO A 162 19.85 -28.04 11.05
N ALA A 163 19.90 -27.17 12.05
CA ALA A 163 18.73 -26.39 12.45
C ALA A 163 18.32 -25.38 11.37
N VAL A 164 17.01 -25.20 11.18
CA VAL A 164 16.43 -24.16 10.32
C VAL A 164 15.88 -23.04 11.20
N ALA A 165 16.41 -21.83 11.02
CA ALA A 165 15.89 -20.64 11.67
C ALA A 165 14.64 -20.13 10.93
N LEU A 166 13.58 -19.84 11.67
CA LEU A 166 12.39 -19.17 11.13
C LEU A 166 12.58 -17.66 11.23
N GLU A 167 12.46 -16.98 10.10
CA GLU A 167 12.65 -15.53 10.00
C GLU A 167 11.31 -14.80 10.02
N SER A 168 11.23 -13.67 10.73
CA SER A 168 10.02 -12.86 10.78
C SER A 168 9.70 -12.23 9.41
N ASN A 169 8.43 -11.89 9.19
CA ASN A 169 7.96 -11.23 7.96
C ASN A 169 8.33 -11.99 6.69
N THR A 170 8.45 -13.32 6.76
CA THR A 170 8.57 -14.19 5.60
C THR A 170 7.17 -14.41 5.02
N PRO A 171 6.97 -14.44 3.68
CA PRO A 171 5.68 -14.81 3.10
C PRO A 171 5.21 -16.15 3.67
N ASN A 172 3.95 -16.25 4.06
CA ASN A 172 3.42 -17.49 4.63
C ASN A 172 3.53 -18.67 3.66
N ASP A 173 3.48 -18.40 2.35
CA ASP A 173 3.62 -19.40 1.29
C ASP A 173 5.06 -19.89 1.06
N TYR A 174 6.05 -19.29 1.72
CA TYR A 174 7.43 -19.72 1.61
C TYR A 174 7.71 -20.88 2.57
N LEU A 175 8.33 -21.94 2.05
CA LEU A 175 8.66 -23.17 2.79
C LEU A 175 10.16 -23.19 3.16
N PRO A 176 10.57 -22.60 4.31
CA PRO A 176 11.98 -22.50 4.71
C PRO A 176 12.59 -23.84 5.13
N ALA A 177 11.75 -24.84 5.41
CA ALA A 177 12.11 -26.17 5.87
C ALA A 177 11.51 -27.21 4.94
N ARG A 178 12.12 -28.40 4.89
CA ARG A 178 11.60 -29.53 4.10
C ARG A 178 10.38 -30.14 4.78
N TYR A 179 9.39 -30.46 3.96
CA TYR A 179 8.22 -31.23 4.35
C TYR A 179 8.07 -32.42 3.38
N VAL A 180 8.03 -33.64 3.91
CA VAL A 180 7.73 -34.82 3.09
C VAL A 180 6.21 -34.97 3.05
N ALA A 181 5.58 -34.53 1.96
CA ALA A 181 4.15 -34.68 1.75
C ALA A 181 3.83 -36.08 1.20
N LEU A 182 2.76 -36.70 1.69
CA LEU A 182 2.29 -38.02 1.30
C LEU A 182 0.77 -38.03 1.11
N THR A 183 0.28 -38.70 0.07
CA THR A 183 -1.14 -38.76 -0.27
C THR A 183 -1.49 -39.98 -1.10
N GLU A 184 -2.67 -40.54 -0.89
CA GLU A 184 -3.27 -41.53 -1.79
C GLU A 184 -4.19 -40.91 -2.86
N TYR A 185 -4.38 -39.59 -2.82
CA TYR A 185 -5.12 -38.89 -3.87
C TYR A 185 -4.24 -38.77 -5.11
N ARG A 186 -4.77 -39.23 -6.24
CA ARG A 186 -3.99 -39.32 -7.47
C ARG A 186 -3.86 -38.00 -8.20
N ASP A 187 -4.94 -37.25 -8.23
CA ASP A 187 -5.07 -35.98 -8.92
C ASP A 187 -6.10 -35.10 -8.18
N TRP A 188 -6.19 -33.83 -8.58
CA TRP A 188 -7.17 -32.91 -7.99
C TRP A 188 -8.62 -33.33 -8.25
N SER A 189 -8.90 -34.12 -9.30
CA SER A 189 -10.25 -34.62 -9.57
C SER A 189 -10.75 -35.58 -8.49
N GLU A 190 -9.85 -36.34 -7.85
CA GLU A 190 -10.19 -37.16 -6.69
C GLU A 190 -10.51 -36.34 -5.44
N VAL A 191 -9.78 -35.25 -5.23
CA VAL A 191 -10.06 -34.29 -4.15
C VAL A 191 -11.41 -33.62 -4.40
N VAL A 192 -11.72 -33.24 -5.65
CA VAL A 192 -13.03 -32.71 -6.05
C VAL A 192 -14.14 -33.73 -5.79
N ARG A 193 -13.98 -35.00 -6.18
CA ARG A 193 -14.98 -36.04 -5.91
C ARG A 193 -15.24 -36.23 -4.42
N TRP A 194 -14.17 -36.24 -3.62
CA TRP A 194 -14.28 -36.27 -2.16
C TRP A 194 -15.02 -35.03 -1.63
N GLY A 195 -14.63 -33.84 -2.07
CA GLY A 195 -15.28 -32.58 -1.67
C GLY A 195 -16.77 -32.57 -2.00
N ILE A 196 -17.15 -32.93 -3.22
CA ILE A 196 -18.57 -33.04 -3.61
C ILE A 196 -19.33 -34.04 -2.72
N SER A 197 -18.71 -35.15 -2.32
CA SER A 197 -19.35 -36.14 -1.45
C SER A 197 -19.63 -35.66 -0.02
N ILE A 198 -18.92 -34.62 0.44
CA ILE A 198 -19.14 -34.01 1.76
C ILE A 198 -20.02 -32.75 1.70
N PHE A 199 -20.19 -32.14 0.52
CA PHE A 199 -21.15 -31.06 0.25
C PHE A 199 -22.31 -31.59 -0.61
N PRO A 200 -23.25 -32.37 -0.06
CA PRO A 200 -24.32 -32.96 -0.85
C PRO A 200 -25.22 -31.87 -1.46
N ASP A 201 -25.68 -32.04 -2.69
CA ASP A 201 -26.58 -31.07 -3.33
C ASP A 201 -28.04 -31.37 -2.95
N VAL A 202 -28.42 -31.00 -1.74
CA VAL A 202 -29.79 -31.21 -1.22
C VAL A 202 -30.47 -29.86 -1.04
N LYS A 203 -31.66 -29.71 -1.64
CA LYS A 203 -32.46 -28.50 -1.46
C LYS A 203 -32.85 -28.36 0.02
N PRO A 204 -32.52 -27.24 0.68
CA PRO A 204 -32.95 -26.95 2.06
C PRO A 204 -34.50 -26.94 2.18
N THR A 205 -35.02 -27.32 3.34
CA THR A 205 -36.46 -27.37 3.65
C THR A 205 -36.89 -26.37 4.74
N ASN A 206 -35.94 -25.61 5.28
CA ASN A 206 -36.18 -24.60 6.28
C ASN A 206 -37.00 -23.41 5.71
N LYS A 207 -38.12 -23.08 6.38
CA LYS A 207 -39.05 -22.01 5.95
C LYS A 207 -38.42 -20.62 5.91
N GLU A 208 -37.42 -20.35 6.74
CA GLU A 208 -36.71 -19.07 6.74
C GLU A 208 -35.78 -18.94 5.54
N ILE A 209 -35.18 -20.05 5.09
CA ILE A 209 -34.43 -20.08 3.83
C ILE A 209 -35.37 -19.81 2.65
N ASP A 210 -36.55 -20.43 2.63
CA ASP A 210 -37.57 -20.16 1.60
C ASP A 210 -38.01 -18.68 1.60
N ALA A 211 -38.24 -18.09 2.78
CA ALA A 211 -38.60 -16.68 2.94
C ALA A 211 -37.46 -15.75 2.49
N LEU A 212 -36.21 -16.09 2.82
CA LEU A 212 -35.03 -15.38 2.34
C LEU A 212 -34.93 -15.42 0.82
N VAL A 213 -35.03 -16.61 0.21
CA VAL A 213 -34.99 -16.77 -1.25
C VAL A 213 -36.12 -15.96 -1.92
N ALA A 214 -37.33 -15.97 -1.37
CA ALA A 214 -38.44 -15.17 -1.89
C ALA A 214 -38.15 -13.66 -1.82
N ARG A 215 -37.60 -13.17 -0.70
CA ARG A 215 -37.16 -11.77 -0.53
C ARG A 215 -36.06 -11.40 -1.54
N LEU A 216 -35.07 -12.27 -1.71
CA LEU A 216 -33.97 -12.06 -2.65
C LEU A 216 -34.47 -12.01 -4.09
N ARG A 217 -35.38 -12.90 -4.51
CA ARG A 217 -35.96 -12.88 -5.87
C ARG A 217 -36.67 -11.58 -6.23
N ALA A 218 -37.16 -10.84 -5.23
CA ALA A 218 -37.81 -9.54 -5.45
C ALA A 218 -36.82 -8.40 -5.70
N LEU A 219 -35.51 -8.62 -5.51
CA LEU A 219 -34.47 -7.62 -5.82
C LEU A 219 -34.23 -7.53 -7.33
N PRO A 220 -33.93 -6.32 -7.86
CA PRO A 220 -33.94 -6.00 -9.29
C PRO A 220 -32.86 -6.71 -10.13
N GLY A 221 -31.80 -7.26 -9.53
CA GLY A 221 -30.72 -7.89 -10.30
C GLY A 221 -29.94 -8.97 -9.54
N LYS A 222 -29.30 -9.87 -10.30
CA LYS A 222 -28.50 -10.98 -9.74
C LYS A 222 -27.35 -10.48 -8.86
N ALA A 223 -26.71 -9.37 -9.20
CA ALA A 223 -25.63 -8.80 -8.38
C ALA A 223 -26.12 -8.39 -6.98
N GLU A 224 -27.28 -7.75 -6.88
CA GLU A 224 -27.90 -7.38 -5.60
C GLU A 224 -28.39 -8.61 -4.82
N GLN A 225 -28.94 -9.61 -5.53
CA GLN A 225 -29.32 -10.89 -4.94
C GLN A 225 -28.14 -11.59 -4.28
N VAL A 226 -26.99 -11.66 -4.97
CA VAL A 226 -25.76 -12.24 -4.42
C VAL A 226 -25.24 -11.43 -3.23
N ALA A 227 -25.18 -10.10 -3.36
CA ALA A 227 -24.71 -9.23 -2.30
C ALA A 227 -25.54 -9.37 -1.02
N GLU A 228 -26.88 -9.38 -1.14
CA GLU A 228 -27.78 -9.51 0.01
C GLU A 228 -27.78 -10.94 0.57
N ALA A 229 -27.64 -11.98 -0.25
CA ALA A 229 -27.47 -13.36 0.22
C ALA A 229 -26.19 -13.52 1.06
N LEU A 230 -25.08 -12.97 0.58
CA LEU A 230 -23.81 -12.94 1.29
C LEU A 230 -23.95 -12.15 2.60
N ARG A 231 -24.51 -10.94 2.54
CA ARG A 231 -24.70 -10.06 3.70
C ARG A 231 -25.55 -10.72 4.79
N TRP A 232 -26.65 -11.36 4.41
CA TRP A 232 -27.50 -12.10 5.33
C TRP A 232 -26.73 -13.26 5.95
N THR A 233 -26.00 -14.05 5.17
CA THR A 233 -25.19 -15.16 5.69
C THR A 233 -24.08 -14.67 6.64
N GLN A 234 -23.43 -13.55 6.33
CA GLN A 234 -22.39 -12.94 7.17
C GLN A 234 -22.97 -12.40 8.49
N GLY A 235 -24.13 -11.73 8.45
CA GLY A 235 -24.73 -11.05 9.59
C GLY A 235 -25.61 -11.91 10.50
N GLU A 236 -26.37 -12.86 9.94
CA GLU A 236 -27.37 -13.64 10.68
C GLU A 236 -26.85 -14.98 11.21
N ILE A 237 -25.68 -15.43 10.72
CA ILE A 237 -25.05 -16.69 11.13
C ILE A 237 -23.71 -16.37 11.80
N ARG A 238 -23.62 -16.58 13.11
CA ARG A 238 -22.40 -16.33 13.87
C ARG A 238 -21.30 -17.34 13.50
N TYR A 239 -20.06 -16.87 13.37
CA TYR A 239 -18.95 -17.79 13.21
C TYR A 239 -18.72 -18.59 14.49
N LEU A 240 -18.79 -19.92 14.39
CA LEU A 240 -18.45 -20.88 15.45
C LEU A 240 -18.02 -22.17 14.77
N SER A 241 -16.76 -22.56 14.93
CA SER A 241 -16.26 -23.83 14.39
C SER A 241 -16.30 -24.92 15.45
N LEU A 242 -17.10 -25.95 15.19
CA LEU A 242 -17.18 -27.17 15.98
C LEU A 242 -16.62 -28.33 15.14
N SER A 243 -15.30 -28.41 15.07
CA SER A 243 -14.57 -29.36 14.22
C SER A 243 -14.41 -30.74 14.88
N LEU A 244 -15.51 -31.32 15.34
CA LEU A 244 -15.53 -32.60 16.05
C LEU A 244 -15.85 -33.76 15.08
N GLY A 245 -15.06 -34.84 15.13
CA GLY A 245 -15.28 -36.01 14.29
C GLY A 245 -15.23 -35.70 12.79
N GLU A 246 -16.28 -36.09 12.06
CA GLU A 246 -16.44 -35.77 10.62
C GLU A 246 -16.70 -34.28 10.36
N ASN A 247 -17.28 -33.57 11.33
CA ASN A 247 -17.57 -32.12 11.21
C ASN A 247 -16.29 -31.27 11.24
N SER A 248 -15.11 -31.90 11.30
CA SER A 248 -13.86 -31.24 10.95
C SER A 248 -13.85 -30.76 9.49
N HIS A 249 -14.52 -31.49 8.57
CA HIS A 249 -14.54 -31.16 7.14
C HIS A 249 -15.94 -31.25 6.51
N ARG A 250 -16.81 -32.14 7.00
CA ARG A 250 -18.20 -32.23 6.56
C ARG A 250 -19.00 -31.06 7.15
N PRO A 251 -19.67 -30.22 6.34
CA PRO A 251 -20.52 -29.16 6.87
C PRO A 251 -21.79 -29.72 7.51
N HIS A 252 -22.35 -28.97 8.46
CA HIS A 252 -23.75 -29.12 8.88
C HIS A 252 -24.69 -28.78 7.71
N ALA A 253 -25.90 -29.33 7.73
CA ALA A 253 -26.89 -29.03 6.69
C ALA A 253 -27.33 -27.56 6.75
N PRO A 254 -27.70 -26.91 5.63
CA PRO A 254 -28.11 -25.50 5.63
C PRO A 254 -29.31 -25.24 6.58
N ASP A 255 -30.25 -26.18 6.64
CA ASP A 255 -31.40 -26.13 7.56
C ASP A 255 -30.96 -26.09 9.02
N GLU A 256 -29.91 -26.85 9.36
CA GLU A 256 -29.33 -26.90 10.70
C GLU A 256 -28.52 -25.63 11.00
N THR A 257 -27.69 -25.16 10.06
CA THR A 257 -26.91 -23.92 10.22
C THR A 257 -27.83 -22.72 10.52
N VAL A 258 -28.95 -22.60 9.81
CA VAL A 258 -29.95 -21.53 10.08
C VAL A 258 -30.63 -21.74 11.43
N SER A 259 -31.03 -22.97 11.77
CA SER A 259 -31.67 -23.27 13.05
C SER A 259 -30.75 -23.00 14.25
N ASN A 260 -29.46 -23.30 14.10
CA ASN A 260 -28.43 -23.11 15.12
C ASN A 260 -27.99 -21.64 15.26
N ARG A 261 -28.18 -20.83 14.21
CA ARG A 261 -27.65 -19.45 14.11
C ARG A 261 -26.14 -19.33 14.20
N TYR A 262 -25.43 -20.42 13.91
CA TYR A 262 -23.98 -20.44 13.84
C TYR A 262 -23.45 -21.49 12.85
N GLY A 263 -22.21 -21.31 12.43
CA GLY A 263 -21.45 -22.26 11.61
C GLY A 263 -20.07 -21.72 11.26
N ASP A 264 -19.17 -22.58 10.79
CA ASP A 264 -17.85 -22.17 10.30
C ASP A 264 -17.77 -22.05 8.77
N CYS A 265 -16.56 -21.99 8.22
CA CYS A 265 -16.34 -21.71 6.80
C CYS A 265 -17.12 -22.62 5.86
N LYS A 266 -17.07 -23.93 6.10
CA LYS A 266 -17.79 -24.92 5.31
C LYS A 266 -19.31 -24.82 5.48
N ASP A 267 -19.80 -24.58 6.70
CA ASP A 267 -21.24 -24.47 6.98
C ASP A 267 -21.82 -23.24 6.28
N LYS A 268 -21.16 -22.09 6.46
CA LYS A 268 -21.59 -20.81 5.87
C LYS A 268 -21.45 -20.80 4.35
N ALA A 269 -20.39 -21.39 3.80
CA ALA A 269 -20.23 -21.54 2.35
C ALA A 269 -21.30 -22.47 1.75
N TYR A 270 -21.64 -23.56 2.44
CA TYR A 270 -22.67 -24.49 1.98
C TYR A 270 -24.06 -23.86 2.02
N LEU A 271 -24.39 -23.13 3.09
CA LEU A 271 -25.63 -22.36 3.20
C LEU A 271 -25.74 -21.31 2.08
N LEU A 272 -24.71 -20.48 1.90
CA LEU A 272 -24.71 -19.46 0.85
C LEU A 272 -24.86 -20.09 -0.54
N THR A 273 -24.10 -21.15 -0.84
CA THR A 273 -24.22 -21.89 -2.11
C THR A 273 -25.64 -22.38 -2.34
N SER A 274 -26.26 -22.97 -1.31
CA SER A 274 -27.62 -23.52 -1.39
C SER A 274 -28.69 -22.44 -1.64
N VAL A 275 -28.52 -21.26 -1.05
CA VAL A 275 -29.40 -20.09 -1.31
C VAL A 275 -29.20 -19.59 -2.75
N LEU A 276 -27.96 -19.42 -3.19
CA LEU A 276 -27.65 -18.92 -4.54
C LEU A 276 -28.14 -19.85 -5.64
N ARG A 277 -27.96 -21.18 -5.49
CA ARG A 277 -28.47 -22.16 -6.45
C ARG A 277 -30.00 -22.10 -6.59
N GLN A 278 -30.73 -21.88 -5.50
CA GLN A 278 -32.19 -21.68 -5.55
C GLN A 278 -32.62 -20.40 -6.28
N LEU A 279 -31.73 -19.40 -6.38
CA LEU A 279 -31.94 -18.19 -7.18
C LEU A 279 -31.57 -18.37 -8.66
N GLY A 280 -31.11 -19.56 -9.07
CA GLY A 280 -30.63 -19.79 -10.43
C GLY A 280 -29.29 -19.11 -10.72
N ILE A 281 -28.46 -18.95 -9.69
CA ILE A 281 -27.10 -18.42 -9.77
C ILE A 281 -26.14 -19.61 -9.77
N ASP A 282 -25.23 -19.64 -10.73
CA ASP A 282 -24.19 -20.66 -10.83
C ASP A 282 -23.19 -20.46 -9.68
N ALA A 283 -23.25 -21.33 -8.67
CA ALA A 283 -22.48 -21.21 -7.43
C ALA A 283 -21.93 -22.54 -6.94
N ASP A 284 -20.69 -22.55 -6.45
CA ASP A 284 -20.04 -23.72 -5.87
C ASP A 284 -19.20 -23.38 -4.63
N PRO A 285 -19.06 -24.34 -3.69
CA PRO A 285 -18.04 -24.24 -2.66
C PRO A 285 -16.65 -24.33 -3.30
N VAL A 286 -15.70 -23.62 -2.72
CA VAL A 286 -14.33 -23.51 -3.19
C VAL A 286 -13.39 -23.75 -2.03
N LEU A 287 -12.50 -24.73 -2.17
CA LEU A 287 -11.44 -24.96 -1.20
C LEU A 287 -10.29 -23.98 -1.47
N VAL A 288 -9.80 -23.32 -0.43
CA VAL A 288 -8.69 -22.37 -0.48
C VAL A 288 -7.86 -22.47 0.79
N SER A 289 -6.59 -22.11 0.72
CA SER A 289 -5.77 -21.89 1.91
C SER A 289 -5.78 -20.40 2.25
N ALA A 290 -6.36 -20.02 3.38
CA ALA A 290 -6.31 -18.65 3.90
C ALA A 290 -4.96 -18.35 4.57
N THR A 291 -4.27 -19.36 5.11
CA THR A 291 -2.95 -19.17 5.75
C THR A 291 -1.81 -19.16 4.74
N THR A 292 -1.88 -20.02 3.73
CA THR A 292 -0.88 -20.21 2.67
C THR A 292 -1.53 -20.20 1.28
N PRO A 293 -2.02 -19.02 0.83
CA PRO A 293 -2.87 -18.92 -0.35
C PRO A 293 -2.25 -19.39 -1.66
N ARG A 294 -0.92 -19.42 -1.79
CA ARG A 294 -0.20 -19.76 -3.04
C ARG A 294 0.66 -21.00 -2.91
N SER A 295 0.27 -21.92 -2.03
CA SER A 295 1.08 -23.11 -1.72
C SER A 295 0.49 -24.42 -2.22
N ALA A 296 -0.79 -24.47 -2.58
CA ALA A 296 -1.47 -25.72 -2.95
C ALA A 296 -0.82 -26.39 -4.18
N HIS A 297 -0.37 -25.61 -5.16
CA HIS A 297 0.28 -26.15 -6.37
C HIS A 297 1.67 -26.75 -6.14
N LYS A 298 2.33 -26.45 -5.00
CA LYS A 298 3.70 -26.93 -4.70
C LYS A 298 3.70 -28.42 -4.35
N GLY A 299 2.67 -28.85 -3.63
CA GLY A 299 2.51 -30.22 -3.12
C GLY A 299 1.84 -31.18 -4.10
N PRO A 300 1.80 -32.48 -3.76
CA PRO A 300 0.87 -33.40 -4.42
C PRO A 300 -0.59 -33.03 -4.05
N PRO A 301 -1.60 -33.56 -4.74
CA PRO A 301 -3.02 -33.30 -4.43
C PRO A 301 -3.45 -33.96 -3.12
N TYR A 302 -4.09 -33.21 -2.21
CA TYR A 302 -4.74 -33.76 -1.02
C TYR A 302 -5.71 -32.73 -0.40
N PRO A 303 -6.78 -33.17 0.28
CA PRO A 303 -7.72 -32.29 0.97
C PRO A 303 -7.11 -31.26 1.92
N LEU A 304 -6.14 -31.66 2.76
CA LEU A 304 -5.53 -30.78 3.76
C LEU A 304 -4.54 -29.74 3.18
N ALA A 305 -4.46 -29.63 1.85
CA ALA A 305 -3.78 -28.50 1.19
C ALA A 305 -4.56 -27.19 1.36
N PHE A 306 -5.82 -27.28 1.83
CA PHE A 306 -6.73 -26.17 2.06
C PHE A 306 -7.15 -26.15 3.52
N ASP A 307 -7.33 -24.95 4.08
CA ASP A 307 -7.74 -24.72 5.47
C ASP A 307 -9.01 -23.86 5.58
N HIS A 308 -9.57 -23.44 4.44
CA HIS A 308 -10.73 -22.56 4.37
C HIS A 308 -11.66 -22.90 3.19
N VAL A 309 -12.93 -22.52 3.31
CA VAL A 309 -13.95 -22.73 2.27
C VAL A 309 -14.69 -21.42 2.00
N ILE A 310 -14.74 -21.04 0.73
CA ILE A 310 -15.47 -19.85 0.23
C ILE A 310 -16.45 -20.27 -0.88
N VAL A 311 -17.14 -19.32 -1.51
CA VAL A 311 -18.10 -19.60 -2.59
C VAL A 311 -17.67 -18.89 -3.88
N ARG A 312 -17.62 -19.62 -4.99
CA ARG A 312 -17.56 -19.01 -6.33
C ARG A 312 -18.99 -18.82 -6.81
N ALA A 313 -19.36 -17.60 -7.22
CA ALA A 313 -20.64 -17.28 -7.83
C ALA A 313 -20.44 -16.57 -9.17
N VAL A 314 -21.18 -16.97 -10.22
CA VAL A 314 -21.10 -16.35 -11.55
C VAL A 314 -22.30 -15.44 -11.78
N VAL A 315 -22.03 -14.14 -11.97
CA VAL A 315 -23.02 -13.12 -12.32
C VAL A 315 -22.55 -12.44 -13.60
N ASP A 316 -23.40 -12.39 -14.63
CA ASP A 316 -23.10 -11.73 -15.92
C ASP A 316 -21.74 -12.13 -16.52
N ALA A 317 -21.46 -13.44 -16.51
CA ALA A 317 -20.21 -14.08 -16.95
C ALA A 317 -18.95 -13.71 -16.14
N LYS A 318 -19.08 -12.95 -15.05
CA LYS A 318 -18.00 -12.65 -14.10
C LYS A 318 -18.11 -13.56 -12.89
N ALA A 319 -16.99 -14.21 -12.55
CA ALA A 319 -16.86 -15.00 -11.34
C ALA A 319 -16.48 -14.09 -10.15
N TYR A 320 -17.19 -14.26 -9.04
CA TYR A 320 -16.90 -13.63 -7.76
C TYR A 320 -16.56 -14.70 -6.73
N TYR A 321 -15.54 -14.44 -5.90
CA TYR A 321 -15.13 -15.32 -4.81
C TYR A 321 -15.55 -14.68 -3.49
N LEU A 322 -16.58 -15.27 -2.88
CA LEU A 322 -17.33 -14.71 -1.76
C LEU A 322 -16.99 -15.45 -0.49
N ASP A 323 -16.46 -14.74 0.50
CA ASP A 323 -16.14 -15.30 1.80
C ASP A 323 -17.23 -14.97 2.83
N ALA A 324 -18.06 -15.98 3.12
CA ALA A 324 -19.18 -15.87 4.05
C ALA A 324 -18.76 -15.78 5.53
N THR A 325 -17.48 -15.98 5.86
CA THR A 325 -16.98 -15.91 7.25
C THR A 325 -16.48 -14.53 7.64
N ARG A 326 -16.38 -13.61 6.68
CA ARG A 326 -15.97 -12.23 6.94
C ARG A 326 -17.02 -11.49 7.76
N LEU A 327 -16.60 -10.35 8.31
CA LEU A 327 -17.53 -9.34 8.80
C LEU A 327 -18.47 -8.92 7.68
N THR A 328 -19.70 -8.55 8.05
CA THR A 328 -20.73 -8.12 7.10
C THR A 328 -20.22 -7.05 6.14
N GLN A 329 -20.29 -7.33 4.84
CA GLN A 329 -19.90 -6.41 3.77
C GLN A 329 -21.16 -5.69 3.26
N PRO A 330 -21.37 -4.41 3.62
CA PRO A 330 -22.59 -3.70 3.27
C PRO A 330 -22.59 -3.17 1.83
N SER A 331 -21.42 -3.11 1.18
CA SER A 331 -21.24 -2.49 -0.14
C SER A 331 -21.90 -3.29 -1.27
N PRO A 332 -22.23 -2.68 -2.43
CA PRO A 332 -22.62 -3.41 -3.64
C PRO A 332 -21.55 -4.43 -4.06
N LEU A 333 -21.97 -5.52 -4.73
CA LEU A 333 -21.11 -6.66 -5.06
C LEU A 333 -19.78 -6.27 -5.72
N ASP A 334 -19.80 -5.35 -6.69
CA ASP A 334 -18.60 -4.90 -7.40
C ASP A 334 -17.69 -3.97 -6.59
N ALA A 335 -18.23 -3.32 -5.55
CA ALA A 335 -17.49 -2.44 -4.67
C ALA A 335 -16.93 -3.16 -3.43
N MET A 336 -17.39 -4.39 -3.14
CA MET A 336 -16.90 -5.18 -2.01
C MET A 336 -15.38 -5.43 -2.10
N GLY A 337 -14.72 -5.34 -0.95
CA GLY A 337 -13.32 -5.69 -0.85
C GLY A 337 -13.11 -7.19 -1.12
N GLN A 338 -12.08 -7.52 -1.89
CA GLN A 338 -11.73 -8.89 -2.26
C GLN A 338 -10.51 -9.32 -1.46
N GLY A 339 -10.61 -10.43 -0.72
CA GLY A 339 -9.48 -11.07 -0.06
C GLY A 339 -8.89 -12.19 -0.92
N LEU A 340 -7.72 -12.70 -0.53
CA LEU A 340 -7.10 -13.89 -1.14
C LEU A 340 -6.81 -13.77 -2.65
N GLU A 341 -6.59 -12.55 -3.15
CA GLU A 341 -6.23 -12.32 -4.56
C GLU A 341 -4.96 -13.10 -4.93
N GLY A 342 -5.00 -13.81 -6.06
CA GLY A 342 -3.94 -14.69 -6.53
C GLY A 342 -3.78 -16.00 -5.74
N ALA A 343 -4.72 -16.34 -4.85
CA ALA A 343 -4.72 -17.63 -4.17
C ALA A 343 -5.05 -18.78 -5.14
N ASP A 344 -4.39 -19.92 -4.94
CA ASP A 344 -4.76 -21.19 -5.55
C ASP A 344 -6.04 -21.72 -4.91
N VAL A 345 -6.99 -22.10 -5.76
CA VAL A 345 -8.31 -22.57 -5.34
C VAL A 345 -8.71 -23.84 -6.06
N LEU A 346 -9.51 -24.68 -5.40
CA LEU A 346 -10.13 -25.85 -5.99
C LEU A 346 -11.65 -25.74 -5.91
N VAL A 347 -12.28 -25.51 -7.07
CA VAL A 347 -13.74 -25.40 -7.19
C VAL A 347 -14.36 -26.81 -7.09
N LEU A 348 -15.29 -27.00 -6.16
CA LEU A 348 -15.96 -28.29 -5.94
C LEU A 348 -17.12 -28.49 -6.93
N ARG A 349 -16.76 -28.70 -8.21
CA ARG A 349 -17.70 -28.90 -9.32
C ARG A 349 -17.33 -30.15 -10.13
N PRO A 350 -18.31 -30.95 -10.60
CA PRO A 350 -18.04 -32.07 -11.50
C PRO A 350 -17.23 -31.64 -12.73
N GLY A 351 -16.18 -32.40 -13.07
CA GLY A 351 -15.31 -32.15 -14.22
C GLY A 351 -14.08 -31.26 -13.94
N VAL A 352 -13.99 -30.62 -12.77
CA VAL A 352 -12.78 -29.90 -12.37
C VAL A 352 -11.64 -30.89 -12.10
N THR A 353 -10.47 -30.64 -12.70
CA THR A 353 -9.29 -31.53 -12.63
C THR A 353 -8.00 -30.81 -12.23
N GLN A 354 -8.02 -29.48 -12.10
CA GLN A 354 -6.86 -28.66 -11.81
C GLN A 354 -7.23 -27.53 -10.84
N LEU A 355 -6.21 -26.92 -10.23
CA LEU A 355 -6.36 -25.70 -9.45
C LEU A 355 -6.66 -24.52 -10.38
N GLU A 356 -7.47 -23.59 -9.89
CA GLU A 356 -7.66 -22.26 -10.48
C GLU A 356 -6.97 -21.21 -9.59
N GLN A 357 -6.88 -19.96 -10.06
CA GLN A 357 -6.41 -18.85 -9.23
C GLN A 357 -7.47 -17.75 -9.14
N ILE A 358 -7.62 -17.18 -7.95
CA ILE A 358 -8.44 -15.97 -7.78
C ILE A 358 -7.79 -14.83 -8.57
N PRO A 359 -8.51 -14.15 -9.49
CA PRO A 359 -7.93 -13.09 -10.29
C PRO A 359 -7.30 -11.97 -9.45
N GLU A 360 -6.09 -11.54 -9.81
CA GLU A 360 -5.45 -10.37 -9.20
C GLU A 360 -5.89 -9.06 -9.87
N ARG A 361 -6.01 -7.99 -9.08
CA ARG A 361 -6.18 -6.64 -9.61
C ARG A 361 -4.90 -6.16 -10.30
N ARG A 362 -5.07 -5.36 -11.36
CA ARG A 362 -3.95 -4.68 -12.03
C ARG A 362 -3.27 -3.70 -11.06
N ARG A 363 -1.94 -3.63 -11.13
CA ARG A 363 -1.08 -2.78 -10.30
C ARG A 363 -0.46 -1.64 -11.12
N PRO A 364 -0.10 -0.50 -10.50
CA PRO A 364 -0.27 -0.17 -9.09
C PRO A 364 -1.74 0.06 -8.72
N LEU A 365 -2.11 -0.23 -7.47
CA LEU A 365 -3.46 0.01 -6.97
C LEU A 365 -3.65 1.52 -6.73
N PRO A 366 -4.88 2.07 -6.90
CA PRO A 366 -5.18 3.41 -6.45
C PRO A 366 -5.06 3.51 -4.92
N PRO A 367 -4.78 4.70 -4.34
CA PRO A 367 -4.65 4.86 -2.90
C PRO A 367 -5.86 4.30 -2.12
N GLN A 368 -5.58 3.35 -1.23
CA GLN A 368 -6.54 2.68 -0.35
C GLN A 368 -6.57 3.29 1.06
N ASP A 369 -5.55 4.06 1.44
CA ASP A 369 -5.48 4.87 2.66
C ASP A 369 -4.95 6.26 2.28
N GLU A 370 -5.75 7.29 2.51
CA GLU A 370 -5.44 8.68 2.18
C GLU A 370 -5.61 9.56 3.41
N LEU A 371 -4.53 10.19 3.88
CA LEU A 371 -4.54 11.13 4.98
C LEU A 371 -4.30 12.55 4.46
N VAL A 372 -5.25 13.45 4.72
CA VAL A 372 -5.16 14.87 4.39
C VAL A 372 -5.15 15.67 5.68
N GLU A 373 -4.10 16.47 5.89
CA GLU A 373 -3.95 17.39 7.02
C GLU A 373 -3.96 18.85 6.54
N LYS A 374 -4.55 19.76 7.33
CA LYS A 374 -4.43 21.20 7.18
C LYS A 374 -4.08 21.82 8.53
N ILE A 375 -2.95 22.51 8.59
CA ILE A 375 -2.46 23.15 9.81
C ILE A 375 -2.46 24.66 9.59
N VAL A 376 -3.03 25.41 10.53
CA VAL A 376 -3.07 26.88 10.50
C VAL A 376 -2.42 27.42 11.76
N ALA A 377 -1.28 28.08 11.60
CA ALA A 377 -0.54 28.78 12.63
C ALA A 377 -0.53 30.28 12.30
N ALA A 378 -1.53 31.01 12.78
CA ALA A 378 -1.74 32.42 12.41
C ALA A 378 -0.64 33.36 12.94
N LYS A 379 0.02 33.00 14.05
CA LYS A 379 1.10 33.78 14.68
C LYS A 379 2.18 32.86 15.23
N PHE A 380 3.38 33.41 15.37
CA PHE A 380 4.45 32.76 16.12
C PHE A 380 4.10 32.69 17.61
N ASP A 381 4.53 31.61 18.27
CA ASP A 381 4.40 31.39 19.72
C ASP A 381 2.93 31.30 20.25
N GLU A 382 1.91 31.27 19.37
CA GLU A 382 0.51 30.99 19.72
C GLU A 382 0.10 29.54 19.30
N PRO A 383 -0.97 28.97 19.89
CA PRO A 383 -1.50 27.68 19.47
C PRO A 383 -1.94 27.68 18.00
N ALA A 384 -1.65 26.60 17.29
CA ALA A 384 -2.15 26.36 15.94
C ALA A 384 -3.38 25.46 15.95
N THR A 385 -4.07 25.36 14.83
CA THR A 385 -5.16 24.39 14.62
C THR A 385 -4.78 23.39 13.54
N LEU A 386 -5.09 22.11 13.73
CA LEU A 386 -4.93 21.05 12.74
C LEU A 386 -6.29 20.42 12.44
N GLU A 387 -6.70 20.46 11.19
CA GLU A 387 -7.84 19.69 10.68
C GLU A 387 -7.28 18.52 9.89
N TYR A 388 -7.81 17.32 10.09
CA TYR A 388 -7.46 16.17 9.25
C TYR A 388 -8.67 15.41 8.78
N THR A 389 -8.52 14.73 7.65
CA THR A 389 -9.42 13.68 7.18
C THR A 389 -8.59 12.50 6.72
N GLN A 390 -8.83 11.32 7.28
CA GLN A 390 -8.27 10.07 6.80
C GLN A 390 -9.37 9.23 6.15
N THR A 391 -9.13 8.72 4.94
CA THR A 391 -10.08 7.94 4.16
C THR A 391 -9.50 6.60 3.78
N TRP A 392 -10.23 5.53 4.07
CA TRP A 392 -9.90 4.17 3.70
C TRP A 392 -10.87 3.63 2.65
N LYS A 393 -10.40 2.72 1.79
CA LYS A 393 -11.18 2.10 0.72
C LYS A 393 -11.09 0.57 0.77
N GLY A 394 -12.08 -0.10 0.17
CA GLY A 394 -12.07 -1.55 0.00
C GLY A 394 -12.05 -2.31 1.34
N LEU A 395 -11.16 -3.31 1.43
CA LEU A 395 -11.04 -4.15 2.63
C LEU A 395 -10.70 -3.36 3.91
N ALA A 396 -9.88 -2.31 3.80
CA ALA A 396 -9.52 -1.48 4.94
C ALA A 396 -10.74 -0.70 5.46
N ALA A 397 -11.58 -0.18 4.55
CA ALA A 397 -12.82 0.50 4.92
C ALA A 397 -13.78 -0.43 5.65
N GLU A 398 -13.96 -1.66 5.16
CA GLU A 398 -14.83 -2.66 5.81
C GLU A 398 -14.35 -3.02 7.22
N TYR A 399 -13.05 -3.26 7.40
CA TYR A 399 -12.47 -3.54 8.70
C TYR A 399 -12.68 -2.37 9.68
N LEU A 400 -12.34 -1.15 9.24
CA LEU A 400 -12.43 0.04 10.09
C LEU A 400 -13.88 0.42 10.41
N ARG A 401 -14.81 0.29 9.47
CA ARG A 401 -16.24 0.47 9.70
C ARG A 401 -16.73 -0.41 10.85
N ALA A 402 -16.41 -1.69 10.81
CA ALA A 402 -16.82 -2.65 11.83
C ALA A 402 -16.09 -2.42 13.17
N ALA A 403 -14.80 -2.08 13.14
CA ALA A 403 -14.03 -1.77 14.34
C ALA A 403 -14.55 -0.50 15.03
N TYR A 404 -14.77 0.57 14.25
CA TYR A 404 -15.23 1.87 14.76
C TYR A 404 -16.64 1.80 15.35
N ALA A 405 -17.53 1.00 14.77
CA ALA A 405 -18.88 0.77 15.31
C ALA A 405 -18.87 0.19 16.75
N ARG A 406 -17.79 -0.48 17.16
CA ARG A 406 -17.62 -1.05 18.50
C ARG A 406 -16.93 -0.12 19.48
N VAL A 407 -16.37 1.02 19.03
CA VAL A 407 -15.68 1.98 19.89
C VAL A 407 -16.71 2.82 20.65
N PRO A 408 -16.71 2.79 22.00
CA PRO A 408 -17.60 3.63 22.80
C PRO A 408 -17.37 5.11 22.51
N ASP A 409 -18.44 5.92 22.57
CA ASP A 409 -18.34 7.36 22.29
C ASP A 409 -17.30 8.07 23.16
N SER A 410 -17.13 7.62 24.42
CA SER A 410 -16.12 8.14 25.35
C SER A 410 -14.67 7.91 24.91
N GLU A 411 -14.41 6.91 24.07
CA GLU A 411 -13.06 6.55 23.62
C GLU A 411 -12.73 7.10 22.22
N ARG A 412 -13.75 7.48 21.43
CA ARG A 412 -13.56 8.02 20.07
C ARG A 412 -12.66 9.24 20.04
N ALA A 413 -12.78 10.13 21.02
CA ALA A 413 -11.92 11.31 21.16
C ALA A 413 -10.44 10.93 21.32
N ARG A 414 -10.14 9.89 22.11
CA ARG A 414 -8.77 9.38 22.30
C ARG A 414 -8.23 8.74 21.03
N LEU A 415 -9.06 7.97 20.33
CA LEU A 415 -8.69 7.38 19.03
C LEU A 415 -8.33 8.48 18.02
N ALA A 416 -9.11 9.55 17.97
CA ALA A 416 -8.89 10.68 17.07
C ALA A 416 -7.62 11.49 17.38
N LEU A 417 -7.18 11.49 18.65
CA LEU A 417 -5.95 12.16 19.09
C LEU A 417 -4.70 11.27 18.98
N SER A 418 -4.88 9.95 18.83
CA SER A 418 -3.80 8.97 18.86
C SER A 418 -2.72 9.28 17.81
N GLY A 419 -1.48 9.47 18.26
CA GLY A 419 -0.33 9.76 17.40
C GLY A 419 -0.05 11.26 17.23
N TYR A 420 -1.08 12.11 17.27
CA TYR A 420 -0.92 13.56 17.26
C TYR A 420 -0.43 14.11 18.59
N ASP A 421 -0.81 13.49 19.71
CA ASP A 421 -0.29 13.80 21.05
C ASP A 421 1.24 13.62 21.16
N ARG A 422 1.78 12.61 20.47
CA ARG A 422 3.23 12.36 20.38
C ARG A 422 3.93 13.37 19.48
N ARG A 423 3.30 13.75 18.36
CA ARG A 423 3.85 14.74 17.40
C ARG A 423 3.79 16.16 17.98
N TYR A 424 2.72 16.49 18.70
CA TYR A 424 2.42 17.78 19.31
C TYR A 424 2.02 17.60 20.78
N PRO A 425 2.99 17.63 21.71
CA PRO A 425 2.72 17.46 23.14
C PRO A 425 1.69 18.48 23.64
N GLY A 426 0.60 17.98 24.24
CA GLY A 426 -0.51 18.80 24.73
C GLY A 426 -1.62 19.05 23.69
N ALA A 427 -1.54 18.45 22.50
CA ALA A 427 -2.63 18.51 21.53
C ALA A 427 -3.96 18.06 22.15
N SER A 428 -5.03 18.77 21.80
CA SER A 428 -6.38 18.51 22.32
C SER A 428 -7.41 18.61 21.19
N LEU A 429 -8.52 17.91 21.34
CA LEU A 429 -9.59 17.86 20.36
C LEU A 429 -10.46 19.11 20.49
N GLU A 430 -10.56 19.94 19.45
CA GLU A 430 -11.48 21.08 19.39
C GLU A 430 -12.86 20.65 18.89
N SER A 431 -12.91 19.79 17.87
CA SER A 431 -14.15 19.22 17.36
C SER A 431 -13.94 17.87 16.67
N GLY A 432 -15.02 17.09 16.57
CA GLY A 432 -14.99 15.71 16.09
C GLY A 432 -14.62 14.71 17.20
N PRO A 433 -14.18 13.49 16.85
CA PRO A 433 -14.11 12.98 15.48
C PRO A 433 -15.50 12.85 14.84
N THR A 434 -15.55 13.06 13.52
CA THR A 434 -16.72 12.77 12.69
C THR A 434 -16.36 11.62 11.76
N ALA A 435 -17.12 10.53 11.82
CA ALA A 435 -16.99 9.42 10.88
C ALA A 435 -18.01 9.59 9.74
N ARG A 436 -17.58 9.34 8.50
CA ARG A 436 -18.43 9.29 7.32
C ARG A 436 -18.27 7.93 6.67
N ASP A 437 -19.37 7.24 6.47
CA ASP A 437 -19.40 5.93 5.84
C ASP A 437 -20.13 6.01 4.49
N ASP A 438 -19.42 5.75 3.39
CA ASP A 438 -20.00 5.63 2.06
C ASP A 438 -19.90 4.18 1.60
N VAL A 439 -20.97 3.44 1.90
CA VAL A 439 -21.14 2.04 1.57
C VAL A 439 -21.21 1.80 0.05
N GLN A 440 -21.73 2.75 -0.73
CA GLN A 440 -21.90 2.57 -2.18
C GLN A 440 -20.54 2.47 -2.89
N HIS A 441 -19.57 3.27 -2.46
CA HIS A 441 -18.21 3.28 -3.00
C HIS A 441 -17.21 2.50 -2.14
N ASN A 442 -17.69 1.81 -1.10
CA ASN A 442 -16.89 1.11 -0.10
C ASN A 442 -15.74 1.96 0.47
N THR A 443 -16.10 3.14 0.99
CA THR A 443 -15.16 4.05 1.64
C THR A 443 -15.61 4.40 3.05
N PHE A 444 -14.65 4.61 3.94
CA PHE A 444 -14.89 5.05 5.31
C PHE A 444 -13.90 6.17 5.62
N SER A 445 -14.36 7.27 6.19
CA SER A 445 -13.52 8.43 6.50
C SER A 445 -13.69 8.87 7.94
N LEU A 446 -12.61 9.34 8.56
CA LEU A 446 -12.58 9.93 9.89
C LEU A 446 -11.96 11.33 9.81
N SER A 447 -12.63 12.33 10.37
CA SER A 447 -12.14 13.71 10.39
C SER A 447 -12.23 14.34 11.78
N ALA A 448 -11.25 15.17 12.15
CA ALA A 448 -11.28 15.91 13.40
C ALA A 448 -10.53 17.24 13.29
N ARG A 449 -10.80 18.14 14.24
CA ARG A 449 -10.07 19.39 14.42
C ARG A 449 -9.39 19.39 15.78
N LEU A 450 -8.09 19.66 15.79
CA LEU A 450 -7.23 19.64 16.96
C LEU A 450 -6.66 21.03 17.23
N ARG A 451 -6.53 21.38 18.51
CA ARG A 451 -5.71 22.49 19.00
C ARG A 451 -4.31 21.98 19.27
N LEU A 452 -3.31 22.64 18.69
CA LEU A 452 -1.91 22.30 18.84
C LEU A 452 -1.18 23.38 19.66
N PRO A 453 -0.98 23.19 20.97
CA PRO A 453 -0.15 24.11 21.74
C PRO A 453 1.30 23.98 21.26
N ASN A 454 1.93 25.12 20.95
CA ASN A 454 3.34 25.19 20.54
C ASN A 454 3.67 24.42 19.24
N ALA A 455 2.80 24.46 18.22
CA ALA A 455 3.06 23.78 16.94
C ALA A 455 4.31 24.31 16.21
N LEU A 456 4.54 25.62 16.27
CA LEU A 456 5.77 26.28 15.82
C LEU A 456 6.72 26.38 17.00
N THR A 457 7.76 25.56 17.01
CA THR A 457 8.79 25.58 18.06
C THR A 457 10.05 26.29 17.58
N LYS A 458 10.68 27.09 18.44
CA LYS A 458 11.97 27.74 18.12
C LYS A 458 13.08 26.68 18.07
N ALA A 459 13.84 26.68 16.98
CA ALA A 459 15.04 25.88 16.81
C ALA A 459 16.27 26.81 16.81
N GLY A 460 16.93 26.90 17.97
CA GLY A 460 18.00 27.89 18.17
C GLY A 460 17.47 29.33 18.23
N SER A 461 18.32 30.31 17.88
CA SER A 461 17.99 31.75 17.91
C SER A 461 17.29 32.28 16.66
N ASP A 462 17.37 31.55 15.53
CA ASP A 462 17.12 32.15 14.21
C ASP A 462 16.11 31.38 13.34
N ALA A 463 15.43 30.36 13.87
CA ALA A 463 14.43 29.61 13.11
C ALA A 463 13.26 29.09 13.96
N TRP A 464 12.12 28.91 13.30
CA TRP A 464 10.95 28.19 13.80
C TRP A 464 10.74 26.92 12.98
N VAL A 465 10.31 25.87 13.65
CA VAL A 465 10.09 24.55 13.06
C VAL A 465 8.70 24.05 13.40
N LEU A 466 7.99 23.59 12.38
CA LEU A 466 6.73 22.88 12.52
C LEU A 466 6.90 21.47 11.97
N ARG A 467 6.70 20.46 12.81
CA ARG A 467 6.85 19.05 12.40
C ARG A 467 5.66 18.63 11.56
N VAL A 468 5.91 18.11 10.37
CA VAL A 468 4.93 17.43 9.54
C VAL A 468 5.36 15.99 9.35
N TYR A 469 4.47 15.00 9.40
CA TYR A 469 4.93 13.62 9.29
C TYR A 469 3.87 12.72 8.67
N PRO A 470 4.16 12.02 7.56
CA PRO A 470 3.21 11.17 6.86
C PRO A 470 2.95 9.88 7.66
N SER A 471 2.11 9.99 8.69
CA SER A 471 1.90 8.94 9.68
C SER A 471 1.28 7.68 9.10
N ASN A 472 0.43 7.80 8.07
CA ASN A 472 -0.20 6.67 7.42
C ASN A 472 0.74 5.89 6.48
N LEU A 473 1.88 6.48 6.07
CA LEU A 473 2.90 5.81 5.24
C LEU A 473 3.86 4.93 6.05
N ILE A 474 3.86 5.07 7.38
CA ILE A 474 4.75 4.30 8.26
C ILE A 474 4.38 2.82 8.19
N GLY A 475 5.37 1.97 7.92
CA GLY A 475 5.17 0.52 7.88
C GLY A 475 4.50 0.01 6.61
N ALA A 476 4.21 0.88 5.63
CA ALA A 476 3.73 0.49 4.31
C ALA A 476 4.72 -0.45 3.60
N VAL A 477 6.02 -0.25 3.85
CA VAL A 477 7.08 -1.19 3.53
C VAL A 477 7.73 -1.64 4.85
N PRO A 478 7.62 -2.91 5.24
CA PRO A 478 8.21 -3.39 6.49
C PRO A 478 9.75 -3.37 6.43
N ILE A 479 10.36 -3.01 7.55
CA ILE A 479 11.82 -3.11 7.74
C ILE A 479 12.10 -4.40 8.53
N PRO A 480 12.86 -5.36 7.97
CA PRO A 480 13.17 -6.59 8.68
C PRO A 480 14.12 -6.33 9.84
N GLY A 481 14.04 -7.15 10.90
CA GLY A 481 14.97 -7.08 12.02
C GLY A 481 16.43 -7.41 11.65
N SER A 482 16.64 -8.16 10.56
CA SER A 482 17.95 -8.41 9.96
C SER A 482 17.84 -8.33 8.44
N ILE A 483 18.78 -7.62 7.81
CA ILE A 483 18.95 -7.60 6.35
C ILE A 483 19.73 -8.83 5.86
N THR A 484 20.49 -9.48 6.74
CA THR A 484 21.16 -10.76 6.47
C THR A 484 20.17 -11.87 6.80
N ARG A 485 19.48 -12.35 5.77
CA ARG A 485 18.44 -13.38 5.88
C ARG A 485 18.48 -14.35 4.69
N LYS A 486 17.86 -15.52 4.84
CA LYS A 486 17.81 -16.57 3.80
C LYS A 486 16.49 -16.54 3.02
N GLY A 487 15.38 -16.29 3.70
CA GLY A 487 14.05 -16.22 3.10
C GLY A 487 13.70 -14.84 2.56
N PRO A 488 12.72 -14.73 1.66
CA PRO A 488 12.22 -13.46 1.17
C PRO A 488 11.52 -12.65 2.27
N LEU A 489 11.45 -11.34 2.08
CA LEU A 489 10.66 -10.42 2.91
C LEU A 489 9.28 -10.24 2.28
N ALA A 490 8.20 -10.49 3.02
CA ALA A 490 6.84 -10.20 2.59
C ALA A 490 6.58 -8.69 2.58
N LEU A 491 5.91 -8.22 1.53
CA LEU A 491 5.43 -6.85 1.41
C LEU A 491 3.89 -6.84 1.37
N PRO A 492 3.23 -5.97 2.16
CA PRO A 492 1.80 -5.80 2.05
C PRO A 492 1.44 -5.17 0.70
N LEU A 493 0.24 -5.46 0.20
CA LEU A 493 -0.36 -4.67 -0.87
C LEU A 493 -0.81 -3.33 -0.29
N ALA A 494 0.00 -2.31 -0.48
CA ALA A 494 -0.22 -0.98 0.06
C ALA A 494 -0.15 0.03 -1.07
N ALA A 495 -1.19 0.85 -1.18
CA ALA A 495 -1.19 2.08 -1.96
C ALA A 495 -1.74 3.17 -1.05
N GLN A 496 -0.92 4.16 -0.72
CA GLN A 496 -1.22 5.15 0.30
C GLN A 496 -0.84 6.55 -0.16
N ARG A 497 -1.59 7.54 0.31
CA ARG A 497 -1.35 8.95 0.02
C ARG A 497 -1.39 9.76 1.31
N TYR A 498 -0.45 10.69 1.44
CA TYR A 498 -0.45 11.70 2.48
C TYR A 498 -0.39 13.07 1.83
N SER A 499 -1.24 14.00 2.26
CA SER A 499 -1.15 15.39 1.88
C SER A 499 -1.26 16.28 3.11
N VAL A 500 -0.40 17.28 3.23
CA VAL A 500 -0.51 18.29 4.27
C VAL A 500 -0.35 19.68 3.69
N GLU A 501 -1.23 20.58 4.11
CA GLU A 501 -1.12 22.01 3.88
C GLU A 501 -0.86 22.72 5.21
N VAL A 502 0.12 23.62 5.23
CA VAL A 502 0.48 24.42 6.40
C VAL A 502 0.39 25.90 6.03
N GLU A 503 -0.46 26.62 6.74
CA GLU A 503 -0.61 28.07 6.67
C GLU A 503 0.08 28.69 7.89
N LEU A 504 1.06 29.54 7.63
CA LEU A 504 1.94 30.19 8.61
C LEU A 504 1.58 31.67 8.75
N PRO A 505 2.23 32.42 9.68
CA PRO A 505 1.96 33.83 9.85
C PRO A 505 2.14 34.62 8.53
N PRO A 506 1.27 35.60 8.20
CA PRO A 506 1.29 36.31 6.91
C PRO A 506 2.58 37.06 6.58
N GLU A 507 3.40 37.35 7.59
CA GLU A 507 4.73 37.96 7.45
C GLU A 507 5.80 37.01 6.90
N VAL A 508 5.52 35.71 6.82
CA VAL A 508 6.41 34.70 6.22
C VAL A 508 6.41 34.84 4.70
N ALA A 509 7.60 34.92 4.13
CA ALA A 509 7.87 35.25 2.74
C ALA A 509 8.72 34.17 2.05
N VAL A 510 8.47 32.89 2.32
CA VAL A 510 9.23 31.80 1.70
C VAL A 510 8.78 31.60 0.26
N VAL A 511 9.73 31.43 -0.65
CA VAL A 511 9.44 31.10 -2.05
C VAL A 511 10.36 29.95 -2.39
N THR A 512 9.79 28.75 -2.42
CA THR A 512 10.44 27.59 -3.02
C THR A 512 9.60 27.11 -4.18
N ASP A 513 10.25 26.89 -5.32
CA ASP A 513 9.59 26.37 -6.50
C ASP A 513 8.94 25.02 -6.20
N PRO A 514 7.75 24.77 -6.78
CA PRO A 514 7.18 23.45 -6.79
C PRO A 514 8.19 22.45 -7.34
N SER A 515 8.40 21.37 -6.59
CA SER A 515 9.28 20.29 -7.04
C SER A 515 8.56 18.98 -6.87
N ASN A 516 8.64 18.15 -7.91
CA ASN A 516 8.20 16.78 -7.89
C ASN A 516 9.42 15.88 -8.00
N ARG A 517 9.44 14.85 -7.17
CA ARG A 517 10.47 13.83 -7.14
C ARG A 517 9.77 12.49 -7.13
N SER A 518 10.01 11.71 -8.17
CA SER A 518 9.52 10.34 -8.27
C SER A 518 10.68 9.37 -8.13
N MET A 519 10.43 8.27 -7.46
CA MET A 519 11.36 7.17 -7.34
C MET A 519 10.62 5.87 -7.67
N HIS A 520 11.15 5.16 -8.67
CA HIS A 520 10.64 3.87 -9.08
C HIS A 520 11.67 2.79 -8.75
N SER A 521 11.33 1.89 -7.83
CA SER A 521 12.15 0.71 -7.52
C SER A 521 11.55 -0.54 -8.15
N THR A 522 12.14 -1.72 -7.94
CA THR A 522 11.46 -2.98 -8.31
C THR A 522 10.29 -3.31 -7.38
N ALA A 523 10.35 -2.86 -6.13
CA ALA A 523 9.42 -3.25 -5.06
C ALA A 523 8.24 -2.29 -4.88
N PHE A 524 8.44 -0.99 -5.08
CA PHE A 524 7.44 0.06 -4.90
C PHE A 524 7.73 1.29 -5.77
N ASP A 525 6.70 2.10 -5.98
CA ASP A 525 6.79 3.47 -6.51
C ASP A 525 6.56 4.46 -5.37
N PHE A 526 7.30 5.57 -5.39
CA PHE A 526 7.16 6.66 -4.44
C PHE A 526 7.21 8.01 -5.14
N ASP A 527 6.20 8.84 -4.94
CA ASP A 527 6.09 10.17 -5.50
C ASP A 527 6.00 11.20 -4.39
N ALA A 528 6.83 12.23 -4.46
CA ALA A 528 6.85 13.36 -3.53
C ALA A 528 6.67 14.66 -4.29
N SER A 529 5.69 15.46 -3.90
CA SER A 529 5.51 16.84 -4.37
C SER A 529 5.58 17.81 -3.22
N TYR A 530 6.21 18.95 -3.46
CA TYR A 530 6.38 20.01 -2.48
C TYR A 530 6.21 21.38 -3.13
N SER A 531 5.54 22.30 -2.44
CA SER A 531 5.57 23.74 -2.74
C SER A 531 5.57 24.55 -1.45
N TYR A 532 6.23 25.71 -1.45
CA TYR A 532 6.17 26.65 -0.35
C TYR A 532 6.13 28.08 -0.88
N ARG A 533 4.92 28.65 -0.86
CA ARG A 533 4.58 29.93 -1.44
C ARG A 533 4.14 30.89 -0.33
N GLY A 534 4.95 31.90 -0.06
CA GLY A 534 4.75 32.89 0.99
C GLY A 534 4.67 32.24 2.34
N ASN A 535 3.48 32.29 2.93
CA ASN A 535 3.15 31.67 4.21
C ASN A 535 2.47 30.29 4.06
N ARG A 536 2.38 29.72 2.86
CA ARG A 536 1.68 28.45 2.60
C ARG A 536 2.65 27.38 2.12
N ALA A 537 2.83 26.31 2.89
CA ALA A 537 3.59 25.13 2.50
C ALA A 537 2.65 23.95 2.22
N LYS A 538 2.91 23.17 1.17
CA LYS A 538 2.15 21.96 0.82
C LYS A 538 3.10 20.82 0.49
N TYR A 539 2.85 19.66 1.10
CA TYR A 539 3.56 18.41 0.80
C TYR A 539 2.55 17.34 0.41
N THR A 540 2.84 16.55 -0.62
CA THR A 540 2.08 15.33 -0.91
C THR A 540 3.06 14.18 -1.17
N TYR A 541 2.80 13.03 -0.55
CA TYR A 541 3.56 11.80 -0.73
C TYR A 541 2.62 10.68 -1.13
N GLU A 542 3.00 9.89 -2.14
CA GLU A 542 2.30 8.67 -2.55
C GLU A 542 3.27 7.51 -2.53
N LEU A 543 2.85 6.37 -2.00
CA LEU A 543 3.61 5.12 -1.99
C LEU A 543 2.73 3.97 -2.44
N ALA A 544 3.18 3.22 -3.44
CA ALA A 544 2.49 2.04 -3.93
C ALA A 544 3.43 0.83 -4.08
N THR A 545 3.15 -0.27 -3.38
CA THR A 545 3.91 -1.52 -3.54
C THR A 545 3.52 -2.25 -4.83
N LYS A 546 4.52 -2.82 -5.49
CA LYS A 546 4.38 -3.50 -6.79
C LYS A 546 4.42 -5.01 -6.68
N VAL A 547 5.17 -5.53 -5.71
CA VAL A 547 5.38 -6.97 -5.48
C VAL A 547 4.90 -7.37 -4.09
N LEU A 548 4.60 -8.66 -3.90
CA LEU A 548 4.18 -9.22 -2.61
C LEU A 548 5.35 -9.65 -1.73
N SER A 549 6.55 -9.73 -2.30
CA SER A 549 7.75 -10.08 -1.56
C SER A 549 9.01 -9.66 -2.31
N VAL A 550 10.09 -9.45 -1.57
CA VAL A 550 11.42 -9.17 -2.10
C VAL A 550 12.36 -10.31 -1.71
N ALA A 551 13.10 -10.85 -2.68
CA ALA A 551 14.06 -11.92 -2.41
C ALA A 551 15.18 -11.46 -1.49
N ALA A 552 15.75 -12.37 -0.70
CA ALA A 552 16.80 -12.04 0.27
C ALA A 552 18.01 -11.31 -0.36
N ALA A 553 18.39 -11.71 -1.57
CA ALA A 553 19.51 -11.12 -2.32
C ALA A 553 19.26 -9.65 -2.70
N ASP A 554 18.01 -9.23 -2.85
CA ASP A 554 17.62 -7.89 -3.30
C ASP A 554 17.35 -6.92 -2.14
N LEU A 555 17.36 -7.41 -0.90
CA LEU A 555 17.08 -6.58 0.28
C LEU A 555 18.07 -5.43 0.50
N PRO A 556 19.39 -5.59 0.26
CA PRO A 556 20.28 -4.43 0.32
C PRO A 556 19.86 -3.30 -0.61
N GLY A 557 19.37 -3.64 -1.81
CA GLY A 557 18.81 -2.68 -2.77
C GLY A 557 17.53 -2.02 -2.25
N LEU A 558 16.59 -2.82 -1.74
CA LEU A 558 15.36 -2.30 -1.10
C LEU A 558 15.68 -1.32 0.03
N MET A 559 16.63 -1.64 0.90
CA MET A 559 17.02 -0.76 2.01
C MET A 559 17.68 0.53 1.53
N GLN A 560 18.43 0.48 0.43
CA GLN A 560 18.98 1.68 -0.20
C GLN A 560 17.86 2.56 -0.76
N ASP A 561 16.87 1.97 -1.44
CA ASP A 561 15.73 2.71 -2.01
C ASP A 561 14.82 3.30 -0.93
N LEU A 562 14.63 2.60 0.20
CA LEU A 562 13.92 3.15 1.36
C LEU A 562 14.65 4.35 1.99
N ARG A 563 15.98 4.31 2.07
CA ARG A 563 16.76 5.47 2.55
C ARG A 563 16.62 6.68 1.62
N LYS A 564 16.70 6.47 0.30
CA LYS A 564 16.44 7.53 -0.69
C LYS A 564 15.03 8.11 -0.52
N THR A 565 14.05 7.26 -0.23
CA THR A 565 12.66 7.72 0.05
C THR A 565 12.60 8.61 1.28
N ASP A 566 13.25 8.21 2.38
CA ASP A 566 13.31 9.01 3.62
C ASP A 566 13.97 10.39 3.39
N GLU A 567 15.00 10.46 2.54
CA GLU A 567 15.65 11.72 2.11
C GLU A 567 14.70 12.64 1.32
N LEU A 568 13.70 12.09 0.62
CA LEU A 568 12.68 12.86 -0.11
C LEU A 568 11.54 13.34 0.79
N VAL A 569 11.30 12.67 1.93
CA VAL A 569 10.23 13.02 2.87
C VAL A 569 10.66 14.21 3.72
N ARG A 570 10.03 15.37 3.49
CA ARG A 570 10.17 16.53 4.38
C ARG A 570 9.29 16.33 5.61
N SER A 571 9.96 16.17 6.76
CA SER A 571 9.31 15.98 8.06
C SER A 571 9.16 17.28 8.87
N VAL A 572 9.61 18.40 8.31
CA VAL A 572 9.56 19.71 8.96
C VAL A 572 9.31 20.82 7.96
N VAL A 573 8.47 21.78 8.34
CA VAL A 573 8.44 23.12 7.76
C VAL A 573 9.38 23.98 8.59
N VAL A 574 10.30 24.67 7.93
CA VAL A 574 11.26 25.58 8.59
C VAL A 574 10.97 27.01 8.13
N VAL A 575 10.91 27.93 9.08
CA VAL A 575 10.85 29.38 8.83
C VAL A 575 12.09 29.99 9.46
N ARG A 576 12.97 30.58 8.66
CA ARG A 576 14.13 31.30 9.20
C ARG A 576 13.78 32.74 9.48
N LYS A 577 14.52 33.40 10.36
CA LYS A 577 14.35 34.84 10.65
C LYS A 577 14.49 35.71 9.40
N GLU A 578 15.33 35.32 8.45
CA GLU A 578 15.49 35.98 7.15
C GLU A 578 14.28 35.84 6.23
N ASP A 579 13.44 34.82 6.43
CA ASP A 579 12.20 34.59 5.68
C ASP A 579 11.02 35.38 6.26
N ILE A 580 11.19 36.08 7.38
CA ILE A 580 10.16 36.89 8.02
C ILE A 580 10.37 38.34 7.61
N LYS A 581 9.35 38.94 6.99
CA LYS A 581 9.38 40.38 6.69
C LYS A 581 9.43 41.16 8.01
N SER A 582 10.50 41.94 8.22
CA SER A 582 10.58 42.82 9.39
C SER A 582 9.54 43.94 9.27
N ASN A 583 8.75 44.13 10.32
CA ASN A 583 7.94 45.33 10.47
C ASN A 583 8.88 46.48 10.84
N GLY A 584 9.39 47.21 9.84
CA GLY A 584 10.01 48.51 10.08
C GLY A 584 9.04 49.43 10.82
N PHE A 585 9.55 50.25 11.74
CA PHE A 585 8.73 51.27 12.42
C PHE A 585 8.04 52.14 11.35
N LEU A 586 6.70 52.23 11.39
CA LEU A 586 5.85 52.92 10.38
C LEU A 586 5.83 52.33 8.95
N GLY A 587 6.27 51.08 8.73
CA GLY A 587 6.15 50.41 7.42
C GLY A 587 7.19 50.85 6.36
N LEU A 588 8.08 51.80 6.71
CA LEU A 588 9.24 52.18 5.90
C LEU A 588 10.28 51.04 5.96
N GLY A 589 10.52 50.36 4.84
CA GLY A 589 11.56 49.33 4.70
C GLY A 589 11.08 47.89 4.43
N ARG A 590 9.79 47.65 4.17
CA ARG A 590 9.28 46.30 3.82
C ARG A 590 9.74 45.91 2.42
N LYS A 591 10.52 44.81 2.29
CA LYS A 591 10.86 44.24 0.98
C LYS A 591 9.58 43.78 0.26
N THR A 592 9.40 44.23 -0.97
CA THR A 592 8.40 43.72 -1.92
C THR A 592 8.68 42.27 -2.29
N LEU A 593 7.69 41.55 -2.83
CA LEU A 593 7.90 40.19 -3.35
C LEU A 593 9.01 40.18 -4.41
N GLN A 594 9.01 41.16 -5.32
CA GLN A 594 10.06 41.33 -6.34
C GLN A 594 11.46 41.47 -5.72
N GLU A 595 11.64 42.35 -4.73
CA GLU A 595 12.92 42.52 -4.04
C GLU A 595 13.35 41.25 -3.29
N THR A 596 12.39 40.50 -2.75
CA THR A 596 12.63 39.24 -2.03
C THR A 596 13.12 38.16 -2.99
N VAL A 597 12.44 37.98 -4.13
CA VAL A 597 12.85 37.06 -5.21
C VAL A 597 14.24 37.43 -5.73
N GLN A 598 14.47 38.71 -6.05
CA GLN A 598 15.77 39.16 -6.55
C GLN A 598 16.91 38.97 -5.54
N ALA A 599 16.67 39.27 -4.26
CA ALA A 599 17.67 39.06 -3.22
C ALA A 599 18.05 37.58 -3.09
N ARG A 600 17.05 36.68 -3.12
CA ARG A 600 17.29 35.23 -3.09
C ARG A 600 18.10 34.73 -4.28
N LEU A 601 17.77 35.17 -5.49
CA LEU A 601 18.54 34.80 -6.68
C LEU A 601 20.00 35.26 -6.58
N LYS A 602 20.23 36.48 -6.08
CA LYS A 602 21.59 37.00 -5.83
C LYS A 602 22.34 36.19 -4.76
N ASP A 603 21.67 35.82 -3.67
CA ASP A 603 22.27 35.02 -2.62
C ASP A 603 22.54 33.58 -3.07
N ARG A 604 21.65 32.99 -3.88
CA ARG A 604 21.86 31.70 -4.55
C ARG A 604 23.12 31.74 -5.41
N ILE A 605 23.26 32.76 -6.27
CA ILE A 605 24.46 32.96 -7.08
C ILE A 605 25.70 33.05 -6.20
N ARG A 606 25.64 33.80 -5.09
CA ARG A 606 26.76 33.95 -4.15
C ARG A 606 27.17 32.61 -3.51
N GLN A 607 26.20 31.86 -3.00
CA GLN A 607 26.41 30.57 -2.33
C GLN A 607 26.99 29.53 -3.30
N VAL A 608 26.38 29.41 -4.48
CA VAL A 608 26.83 28.47 -5.51
C VAL A 608 28.20 28.87 -6.05
N SER A 609 28.49 30.16 -6.20
CA SER A 609 29.83 30.63 -6.58
C SER A 609 30.86 30.24 -5.53
N ALA A 610 30.60 30.46 -4.23
CA ALA A 610 31.50 30.03 -3.17
C ALA A 610 31.74 28.50 -3.18
N ALA A 611 30.72 27.70 -3.50
CA ALA A 611 30.85 26.25 -3.62
C ALA A 611 31.73 25.85 -4.82
N ILE A 612 31.54 26.49 -5.98
CA ILE A 612 32.38 26.31 -7.18
C ILE A 612 33.83 26.71 -6.88
N ASP A 613 34.03 27.89 -6.29
CA ASP A 613 35.35 28.47 -6.01
C ASP A 613 36.11 27.68 -4.93
N SER A 614 35.41 26.95 -4.07
CA SER A 614 36.03 26.07 -3.07
C SER A 614 36.86 24.93 -3.67
N ALA A 615 36.70 24.65 -4.97
CA ALA A 615 37.34 23.56 -5.71
C ALA A 615 37.09 22.15 -5.12
N LYS A 616 36.08 22.00 -4.24
CA LYS A 616 35.68 20.71 -3.65
C LYS A 616 34.73 19.91 -4.55
N LEU A 617 34.01 20.58 -5.44
CA LEU A 617 33.08 19.96 -6.37
C LEU A 617 33.84 19.47 -7.62
N SER A 618 33.48 18.30 -8.15
CA SER A 618 34.04 17.77 -9.40
C SER A 618 32.99 16.98 -10.17
N GLY A 619 33.28 16.70 -11.45
CA GLY A 619 32.40 15.89 -12.30
C GLY A 619 30.95 16.40 -12.34
N SER A 620 30.01 15.51 -12.04
CA SER A 620 28.56 15.79 -12.08
C SER A 620 28.12 16.85 -11.08
N ASP A 621 28.68 16.86 -9.87
CA ASP A 621 28.28 17.84 -8.84
C ASP A 621 28.69 19.26 -9.22
N LEU A 622 29.88 19.39 -9.83
CA LEU A 622 30.33 20.66 -10.38
C LEU A 622 29.47 21.12 -11.56
N ALA A 623 29.05 20.18 -12.42
CA ALA A 623 28.17 20.48 -13.55
C ALA A 623 26.79 20.97 -13.08
N LEU A 624 26.21 20.33 -12.05
CA LEU A 624 24.95 20.77 -11.43
C LEU A 624 25.08 22.14 -10.79
N ALA A 625 26.19 22.43 -10.09
CA ALA A 625 26.43 23.76 -9.52
C ALA A 625 26.48 24.86 -10.60
N TYR A 626 27.18 24.64 -11.72
CA TYR A 626 27.15 25.59 -12.84
C TYR A 626 25.72 25.77 -13.42
N SER A 627 24.97 24.67 -13.56
CA SER A 627 23.58 24.70 -14.04
C SER A 627 22.67 25.50 -13.11
N GLU A 628 22.77 25.30 -11.79
CA GLU A 628 21.99 26.05 -10.79
C GLU A 628 22.31 27.55 -10.82
N ARG A 629 23.59 27.91 -10.95
CA ARG A 629 24.00 29.32 -11.05
C ARG A 629 23.48 29.96 -12.35
N ALA A 630 23.54 29.23 -13.46
CA ALA A 630 23.06 29.68 -14.75
C ALA A 630 21.54 29.96 -14.73
N SER A 631 20.75 29.11 -14.09
CA SER A 631 19.30 29.32 -13.94
C SER A 631 18.99 30.62 -13.20
N ALA A 632 19.63 30.83 -12.04
CA ALA A 632 19.43 32.03 -11.24
C ALA A 632 19.89 33.32 -11.96
N GLN A 633 20.98 33.23 -12.74
CA GLN A 633 21.43 34.34 -13.60
C GLN A 633 20.42 34.64 -14.71
N ALA A 634 19.88 33.63 -15.37
CA ALA A 634 18.89 33.81 -16.43
C ALA A 634 17.61 34.48 -15.92
N GLU A 635 17.11 34.08 -14.74
CA GLU A 635 15.94 34.69 -14.10
C GLU A 635 16.18 36.15 -13.69
N LEU A 636 17.42 36.52 -13.35
CA LEU A 636 17.83 37.91 -13.11
C LEU A 636 18.09 38.71 -14.40
N GLY A 637 17.91 38.11 -15.59
CA GLY A 637 18.18 38.75 -16.87
C GLY A 637 19.67 38.82 -17.25
N GLN A 638 20.55 38.12 -16.54
CA GLN A 638 22.00 38.05 -16.80
C GLN A 638 22.31 37.01 -17.88
N ARG A 639 21.79 37.25 -19.09
CA ARG A 639 21.81 36.31 -20.21
C ARG A 639 23.20 35.78 -20.55
N GLU A 640 24.20 36.66 -20.67
CA GLU A 640 25.55 36.27 -21.07
C GLU A 640 26.21 35.36 -20.02
N GLN A 641 26.04 35.66 -18.74
CA GLN A 641 26.57 34.86 -17.65
C GLN A 641 25.89 33.48 -17.59
N ALA A 642 24.56 33.46 -17.75
CA ALA A 642 23.79 32.22 -17.78
C ALA A 642 24.21 31.30 -18.94
N ASP A 643 24.36 31.85 -20.16
CA ASP A 643 24.79 31.10 -21.34
C ASP A 643 26.21 30.53 -21.16
N LYS A 644 27.10 31.28 -20.51
CA LYS A 644 28.47 30.83 -20.19
C LYS A 644 28.47 29.67 -19.19
N ASP A 645 27.73 29.81 -18.09
CA ASP A 645 27.70 28.80 -17.02
C ASP A 645 26.99 27.52 -17.47
N ILE A 646 25.86 27.62 -18.20
CA ILE A 646 25.18 26.43 -18.73
C ILE A 646 26.03 25.72 -19.79
N GLY A 647 26.77 26.48 -20.62
CA GLY A 647 27.75 25.92 -21.56
C GLY A 647 28.85 25.14 -20.83
N ARG A 648 29.32 25.63 -19.68
CA ARG A 648 30.29 24.90 -18.85
C ARG A 648 29.68 23.65 -18.23
N ALA A 649 28.44 23.71 -17.76
CA ALA A 649 27.72 22.55 -17.24
C ALA A 649 27.60 21.44 -18.30
N LEU A 650 27.24 21.79 -19.53
CA LEU A 650 27.14 20.86 -20.67
C LEU A 650 28.49 20.25 -21.06
N GLN A 651 29.59 20.99 -20.97
CA GLN A 651 30.93 20.44 -21.22
C GLN A 651 31.32 19.37 -20.18
N LEU A 652 30.92 19.56 -18.93
CA LEU A 652 31.24 18.65 -17.83
C LEU A 652 30.33 17.41 -17.83
N ALA A 653 29.06 17.55 -18.24
CA ALA A 653 28.08 16.48 -18.25
C ALA A 653 27.10 16.62 -19.44
N PRO A 654 27.53 16.26 -20.67
CA PRO A 654 26.78 16.53 -21.92
C PRO A 654 25.47 15.72 -22.08
N ASP A 655 25.34 14.61 -21.35
CA ASP A 655 24.18 13.72 -21.38
C ASP A 655 23.41 13.72 -20.04
N SER A 656 23.60 14.76 -19.22
CA SER A 656 22.76 14.97 -18.04
C SER A 656 21.39 15.52 -18.44
N ASN A 657 20.34 14.74 -18.21
CA ASN A 657 18.97 15.15 -18.49
C ASN A 657 18.52 16.37 -17.65
N ALA A 658 19.08 16.57 -16.45
CA ALA A 658 18.79 17.71 -15.59
C ALA A 658 19.37 19.00 -16.17
N ILE A 659 20.62 18.97 -16.65
CA ILE A 659 21.28 20.12 -17.27
C ILE A 659 20.59 20.50 -18.58
N LEU A 660 20.14 19.51 -19.36
CA LEU A 660 19.37 19.76 -20.59
C LEU A 660 18.00 20.40 -20.32
N GLN A 661 17.36 20.07 -19.19
CA GLN A 661 16.13 20.75 -18.78
C GLN A 661 16.39 22.22 -18.41
N THR A 662 17.45 22.50 -17.64
CA THR A 662 17.85 23.88 -17.31
C THR A 662 18.24 24.66 -18.56
N LEU A 663 18.96 24.05 -19.51
CA LEU A 663 19.26 24.67 -20.80
C LEU A 663 17.97 25.03 -21.56
N GLY A 664 17.01 24.11 -21.60
CA GLY A 664 15.71 24.34 -22.23
C GLY A 664 14.95 25.51 -21.60
N GLU A 665 15.06 25.69 -20.29
CA GLU A 665 14.45 26.80 -19.54
C GLU A 665 15.14 28.13 -19.80
N ILE A 666 16.48 28.16 -19.78
CA ILE A 666 17.26 29.36 -20.12
C ILE A 666 16.96 29.80 -21.56
N GLN A 667 16.94 28.86 -22.50
CA GLN A 667 16.59 29.12 -23.90
C GLN A 667 15.15 29.65 -24.03
N PHE A 668 14.21 29.13 -23.26
CA PHE A 668 12.83 29.64 -23.21
C PHE A 668 12.80 31.08 -22.71
N ASN A 669 13.47 31.39 -21.60
CA ASN A 669 13.58 32.75 -21.05
C ASN A 669 14.21 33.74 -22.04
N HIS A 670 15.09 33.26 -22.92
CA HIS A 670 15.71 34.02 -24.01
C HIS A 670 14.87 34.09 -25.30
N ALA A 671 13.63 33.58 -25.30
CA ALA A 671 12.74 33.44 -26.45
C ALA A 671 13.29 32.58 -27.60
N GLU A 672 14.23 31.67 -27.31
CA GLU A 672 14.81 30.71 -28.26
C GLU A 672 14.01 29.40 -28.30
N PHE A 673 12.71 29.50 -28.58
CA PHE A 673 11.74 28.40 -28.43
C PHE A 673 12.08 27.12 -29.20
N ALA A 674 12.66 27.24 -30.40
CA ALA A 674 13.10 26.10 -31.19
C ALA A 674 14.24 25.32 -30.51
N LYS A 675 15.23 26.04 -29.95
CA LYS A 675 16.32 25.41 -29.20
C LYS A 675 15.80 24.80 -27.91
N SER A 676 14.94 25.53 -27.19
CA SER A 676 14.30 25.05 -25.96
C SER A 676 13.58 23.71 -26.19
N THR A 677 12.81 23.61 -27.27
CA THR A 677 12.09 22.38 -27.67
C THR A 677 13.05 21.21 -27.94
N ALA A 678 14.19 21.48 -28.58
CA ALA A 678 15.21 20.46 -28.86
C ALA A 678 15.87 19.96 -27.55
N SER A 679 16.21 20.87 -26.64
CA SER A 679 16.82 20.56 -25.35
C SER A 679 15.91 19.67 -24.49
N TYR A 680 14.62 20.02 -24.37
CA TYR A 680 13.64 19.19 -23.66
C TYR A 680 13.41 17.84 -24.34
N THR A 681 13.43 17.78 -25.67
CA THR A 681 13.33 16.50 -26.38
C THR A 681 14.52 15.60 -26.08
N LYS A 682 15.74 16.14 -26.06
CA LYS A 682 16.94 15.37 -25.66
C LYS A 682 16.83 14.91 -24.21
N ALA A 683 16.36 15.76 -23.29
CA ALA A 683 16.15 15.38 -21.90
C ALA A 683 15.18 14.19 -21.74
N LEU A 684 14.05 14.19 -22.47
CA LEU A 684 13.11 13.06 -22.49
C LEU A 684 13.77 11.78 -22.99
N THR A 685 14.58 11.85 -24.05
CA THR A 685 15.29 10.65 -24.57
C THR A 685 16.32 10.09 -23.59
N LEU A 686 16.77 10.92 -22.62
CA LEU A 686 17.71 10.55 -21.58
C LEU A 686 17.03 10.24 -20.23
N GLY A 687 15.73 9.92 -20.25
CA GLY A 687 14.98 9.45 -19.09
C GLY A 687 14.61 10.53 -18.08
N ALA A 688 14.48 11.79 -18.50
CA ALA A 688 13.86 12.80 -17.65
C ALA A 688 12.39 12.46 -17.33
N ASP A 689 11.89 12.94 -16.19
CA ASP A 689 10.48 12.81 -15.81
C ASP A 689 9.56 13.34 -16.94
N PRO A 690 8.74 12.46 -17.56
CA PRO A 690 7.93 12.83 -18.70
C PRO A 690 6.95 13.98 -18.39
N ALA A 691 6.34 14.02 -17.22
CA ALA A 691 5.23 14.94 -16.94
C ALA A 691 5.70 16.40 -16.97
N ALA A 692 6.74 16.72 -16.19
CA ALA A 692 7.30 18.07 -16.12
C ALA A 692 7.93 18.51 -17.46
N VAL A 693 8.59 17.59 -18.17
CA VAL A 693 9.28 17.94 -19.42
C VAL A 693 8.30 18.11 -20.58
N TYR A 694 7.25 17.29 -20.70
CA TYR A 694 6.20 17.52 -21.69
C TYR A 694 5.50 18.86 -21.45
N TYR A 695 5.21 19.21 -20.19
CA TYR A 695 4.62 20.51 -19.88
C TYR A 695 5.48 21.68 -20.37
N ARG A 696 6.77 21.71 -20.02
CA ARG A 696 7.68 22.79 -20.43
C ARG A 696 7.94 22.81 -21.94
N ARG A 697 8.11 21.64 -22.57
CA ARG A 697 8.24 21.53 -24.04
C ARG A 697 6.99 21.99 -24.76
N GLY A 698 5.80 21.68 -24.23
CA GLY A 698 4.52 22.15 -24.74
C GLY A 698 4.44 23.66 -24.79
N ILE A 699 4.88 24.36 -23.73
CA ILE A 699 4.90 25.83 -23.70
C ILE A 699 5.88 26.40 -24.73
N SER A 700 7.09 25.83 -24.84
CA SER A 700 8.03 26.24 -25.89
C SER A 700 7.46 26.04 -27.30
N ARG A 701 6.80 24.91 -27.56
CA ARG A 701 6.12 24.63 -28.84
C ARG A 701 4.95 25.56 -29.10
N PHE A 702 4.20 25.93 -28.07
CA PHE A 702 3.11 26.88 -28.16
C PHE A 702 3.59 28.24 -28.67
N TYR A 703 4.65 28.79 -28.08
CA TYR A 703 5.24 30.06 -28.52
C TYR A 703 6.03 29.95 -29.83
N LEU A 704 6.49 28.75 -30.20
CA LEU A 704 7.04 28.47 -31.53
C LEU A 704 5.96 28.39 -32.62
N GLY A 705 4.67 28.40 -32.27
CA GLY A 705 3.54 28.27 -33.20
C GLY A 705 3.20 26.82 -33.58
N GLN A 706 3.85 25.83 -32.97
CA GLN A 706 3.59 24.40 -33.17
C GLN A 706 2.43 23.91 -32.29
N LEU A 707 1.25 24.50 -32.48
CA LEU A 707 0.10 24.33 -31.57
C LEU A 707 -0.39 22.87 -31.48
N ASP A 708 -0.43 22.13 -32.58
CA ASP A 708 -0.82 20.70 -32.54
C ASP A 708 0.13 19.86 -31.68
N ALA A 709 1.44 20.06 -31.83
CA ALA A 709 2.45 19.34 -31.05
C ALA A 709 2.45 19.79 -29.58
N ALA A 710 2.18 21.07 -29.31
CA ALA A 710 2.00 21.59 -27.96
C ALA A 710 0.78 20.94 -27.27
N ALA A 711 -0.37 20.86 -27.95
CA ALA A 711 -1.57 20.23 -27.41
C ALA A 711 -1.35 18.75 -27.07
N ALA A 712 -0.57 18.03 -27.88
CA ALA A 712 -0.19 16.64 -27.62
C ALA A 712 0.72 16.52 -26.40
N ASP A 713 1.72 17.40 -26.25
CA ASP A 713 2.59 17.44 -25.08
C ASP A 713 1.80 17.72 -23.80
N PHE A 714 0.90 18.70 -23.80
CA PHE A 714 0.07 18.97 -22.64
C PHE A 714 -0.89 17.82 -22.30
N ALA A 715 -1.41 17.11 -23.31
CA ALA A 715 -2.21 15.90 -23.09
C ALA A 715 -1.40 14.84 -22.34
N GLN A 716 -0.15 14.60 -22.76
CA GLN A 716 0.76 13.66 -22.08
C GLN A 716 1.03 14.11 -20.64
N ALA A 717 1.39 15.39 -20.44
CA ALA A 717 1.65 15.94 -19.11
C ALA A 717 0.45 15.85 -18.15
N SER A 718 -0.78 15.99 -18.66
CA SER A 718 -2.00 15.90 -17.84
C SER A 718 -2.45 14.47 -17.50
N SER A 719 -1.95 13.47 -18.23
CA SER A 719 -2.42 12.07 -18.12
C SER A 719 -1.76 11.25 -17.00
N THR A 720 -0.59 11.68 -16.51
CA THR A 720 0.24 10.91 -15.58
C THR A 720 -0.07 11.15 -14.10
N ASN A 721 -0.74 12.26 -13.75
CA ASN A 721 -0.99 12.66 -12.36
C ASN A 721 -2.50 12.75 -12.07
N ALA A 722 -3.03 11.89 -11.20
CA ALA A 722 -4.41 12.01 -10.73
C ALA A 722 -4.47 12.99 -9.54
N ASP A 723 -5.12 14.15 -9.74
CA ASP A 723 -5.42 15.22 -8.76
C ASP A 723 -4.30 16.19 -8.32
N SER A 724 -3.13 16.21 -8.97
CA SER A 724 -2.08 17.20 -8.65
C SER A 724 -2.32 18.60 -9.26
N SER A 725 -1.71 19.63 -8.66
CA SER A 725 -1.74 21.01 -9.19
C SER A 725 -1.15 21.11 -10.60
N ASP A 726 -0.07 20.37 -10.87
CA ASP A 726 0.64 20.39 -12.16
C ASP A 726 -0.23 19.90 -13.32
N ARG A 727 -1.10 18.90 -13.06
CA ARG A 727 -2.10 18.48 -14.04
C ARG A 727 -3.03 19.62 -14.41
N LEU A 728 -3.48 20.43 -13.44
CA LEU A 728 -4.38 21.54 -13.72
C LEU A 728 -3.70 22.62 -14.56
N TYR A 729 -2.42 22.92 -14.31
CA TYR A 729 -1.64 23.82 -15.16
C TYR A 729 -1.46 23.27 -16.58
N ALA A 730 -1.11 21.98 -16.72
CA ALA A 730 -1.04 21.33 -18.03
C ALA A 730 -2.38 21.39 -18.78
N LEU A 731 -3.50 21.17 -18.08
CA LEU A 731 -4.85 21.27 -18.65
C LEU A 731 -5.21 22.71 -19.06
N LEU A 732 -4.83 23.74 -18.28
CA LEU A 732 -5.01 25.14 -18.63
C LEU A 732 -4.29 25.48 -19.95
N TRP A 733 -3.01 25.11 -20.05
CA TRP A 733 -2.22 25.34 -21.25
C TRP A 733 -2.71 24.52 -22.45
N GLN A 734 -3.13 23.26 -22.23
CA GLN A 734 -3.76 22.44 -23.27
C GLN A 734 -5.00 23.13 -23.83
N ALA A 735 -5.85 23.63 -22.95
CA ALA A 735 -7.08 24.27 -23.35
C ALA A 735 -6.85 25.57 -24.12
N TRP A 736 -5.87 26.40 -23.75
CA TRP A 736 -5.53 27.61 -24.54
C TRP A 736 -5.05 27.23 -25.92
N THR A 737 -4.23 26.20 -25.98
CA THR A 737 -3.74 25.67 -27.25
C THR A 737 -4.89 25.19 -28.14
N LEU A 738 -5.85 24.44 -27.58
CA LEU A 738 -7.02 23.95 -28.30
C LEU A 738 -7.97 25.07 -28.72
N GLN A 739 -8.17 26.09 -27.88
CA GLN A 739 -8.98 27.25 -28.24
C GLN A 739 -8.36 28.04 -29.41
N ARG A 740 -7.04 28.24 -29.43
CA ARG A 740 -6.33 28.86 -30.58
C ARG A 740 -6.44 28.01 -31.85
N LEU A 741 -6.58 26.70 -31.71
CA LEU A 741 -6.84 25.75 -32.81
C LEU A 741 -8.33 25.64 -33.18
N ASN A 742 -9.24 26.37 -32.53
CA ASN A 742 -10.69 26.24 -32.67
C ASN A 742 -11.21 24.81 -32.41
N ARG A 743 -10.66 24.13 -31.40
CA ARG A 743 -11.02 22.78 -30.97
C ARG A 743 -11.75 22.78 -29.62
N PRO A 744 -12.58 21.77 -29.34
CA PRO A 744 -13.28 21.66 -28.06
C PRO A 744 -12.30 21.52 -26.88
N LEU A 745 -12.75 21.97 -25.71
CA LEU A 745 -12.00 21.82 -24.46
C LEU A 745 -11.84 20.34 -24.08
N PRO A 746 -10.73 19.95 -23.42
CA PRO A 746 -10.54 18.57 -22.97
C PRO A 746 -11.63 18.14 -21.98
N GLU A 747 -12.15 16.93 -22.11
CA GLU A 747 -13.14 16.40 -21.16
C GLU A 747 -12.59 16.38 -19.72
N ALA A 748 -11.33 15.98 -19.57
CA ALA A 748 -10.63 15.99 -18.28
C ALA A 748 -10.66 17.37 -17.62
N LEU A 749 -10.55 18.46 -18.40
CA LEU A 749 -10.66 19.81 -17.88
C LEU A 749 -12.09 20.13 -17.41
N LEU A 750 -13.09 19.78 -18.21
CA LEU A 750 -14.50 20.01 -17.87
C LEU A 750 -14.92 19.25 -16.61
N GLN A 751 -14.35 18.06 -16.39
CA GLN A 751 -14.53 17.29 -15.16
C GLN A 751 -13.84 17.97 -13.97
N SER A 752 -12.58 18.37 -14.12
CA SER A 752 -11.82 19.08 -13.07
C SER A 752 -12.47 20.41 -12.67
N ALA A 753 -13.12 21.10 -13.61
CA ALA A 753 -13.83 22.36 -13.38
C ALA A 753 -15.09 22.21 -12.49
N LYS A 754 -15.67 21.00 -12.38
CA LYS A 754 -16.86 20.71 -11.57
C LYS A 754 -16.54 20.43 -10.09
N ALA A 755 -15.30 20.08 -9.77
CA ALA A 755 -14.84 19.83 -8.39
C ALA A 755 -14.68 21.16 -7.61
N ALA A 756 -14.55 21.08 -6.27
CA ALA A 756 -14.53 22.24 -5.37
C ALA A 756 -13.71 23.43 -5.91
N LYS A 757 -14.39 24.57 -6.13
CA LYS A 757 -13.88 25.77 -6.80
C LYS A 757 -12.92 26.62 -5.95
N SER A 758 -12.38 26.11 -4.84
CA SER A 758 -11.83 26.96 -3.77
C SER A 758 -10.31 27.09 -3.71
N ASP A 759 -9.53 26.17 -4.25
CA ASP A 759 -8.06 26.22 -4.19
C ASP A 759 -7.44 26.42 -5.58
N TRP A 760 -6.40 27.26 -5.67
CA TRP A 760 -5.73 27.62 -6.92
C TRP A 760 -4.93 26.41 -7.46
N PRO A 761 -4.92 26.15 -8.78
CA PRO A 761 -5.48 26.92 -9.91
C PRO A 761 -6.89 26.50 -10.37
N ARG A 762 -7.69 25.79 -9.54
CA ARG A 762 -9.05 25.35 -9.94
C ARG A 762 -10.00 26.49 -10.34
N PRO A 763 -9.97 27.68 -9.72
CA PRO A 763 -10.72 28.84 -10.20
C PRO A 763 -10.42 29.22 -11.66
N ALA A 764 -9.15 29.19 -12.08
CA ALA A 764 -8.78 29.46 -13.47
C ALA A 764 -9.33 28.39 -14.42
N VAL A 765 -9.32 27.12 -13.99
CA VAL A 765 -9.90 26.00 -14.74
C VAL A 765 -11.42 26.18 -14.89
N ALA A 766 -12.10 26.56 -13.82
CA ALA A 766 -13.54 26.84 -13.82
C ALA A 766 -13.90 28.06 -14.68
N MET A 767 -13.10 29.12 -14.63
CA MET A 767 -13.27 30.32 -15.45
C MET A 767 -13.27 29.97 -16.93
N LEU A 768 -12.25 29.25 -17.36
CA LEU A 768 -12.16 28.78 -18.71
C LEU A 768 -13.33 27.90 -19.15
N ALA A 769 -13.72 26.96 -18.30
CA ALA A 769 -14.83 26.05 -18.59
C ALA A 769 -16.18 26.80 -18.69
N GLY A 770 -16.20 28.13 -18.47
CA GLY A 770 -17.39 28.95 -18.49
C GLY A 770 -18.24 28.83 -17.22
N LEU A 771 -17.68 28.25 -16.15
CA LEU A 771 -18.38 28.01 -14.88
C LEU A 771 -18.13 29.11 -13.83
N MET A 772 -17.35 30.13 -14.19
CA MET A 772 -16.91 31.23 -13.33
C MET A 772 -16.53 32.44 -14.21
N SER A 773 -16.79 33.67 -13.76
CA SER A 773 -16.29 34.87 -14.44
C SER A 773 -14.82 35.15 -14.08
N VAL A 774 -14.15 36.04 -14.83
CA VAL A 774 -12.80 36.52 -14.45
C VAL A 774 -12.84 37.18 -13.07
N ASP A 775 -13.87 37.98 -12.79
CA ASP A 775 -14.01 38.69 -11.51
C ASP A 775 -14.23 37.73 -10.35
N ASP A 776 -15.07 36.71 -10.52
CA ASP A 776 -15.27 35.66 -9.51
C ASP A 776 -13.98 34.86 -9.26
N MET A 777 -13.19 34.61 -10.32
CA MET A 777 -11.90 33.93 -10.23
C MET A 777 -10.88 34.76 -9.46
N LEU A 778 -10.81 36.06 -9.70
CA LEU A 778 -9.98 36.98 -8.93
C LEU A 778 -10.47 37.13 -7.48
N HIS A 779 -11.79 37.19 -7.26
CA HIS A 779 -12.35 37.24 -5.91
C HIS A 779 -12.05 35.95 -5.10
N SER A 780 -11.99 34.80 -5.78
CA SER A 780 -11.70 33.52 -5.12
C SER A 780 -10.33 33.47 -4.44
N ILE A 781 -9.37 34.28 -4.90
CA ILE A 781 -8.01 34.32 -4.33
C ILE A 781 -7.86 35.35 -3.22
N ASP A 782 -8.86 36.19 -2.94
CA ASP A 782 -8.84 37.24 -1.90
C ASP A 782 -8.65 36.70 -0.48
N LYS A 783 -8.90 35.40 -0.26
CA LYS A 783 -8.65 34.73 1.02
C LYS A 783 -7.16 34.51 1.29
N ARG A 784 -6.31 34.63 0.28
CA ARG A 784 -4.85 34.52 0.42
C ARG A 784 -4.28 35.83 0.95
N THR A 785 -3.12 35.75 1.58
CA THR A 785 -2.46 36.93 2.17
C THR A 785 -0.97 36.94 1.85
N GLY A 786 -0.33 38.11 1.97
CA GLY A 786 1.11 38.24 1.81
C GLY A 786 1.60 37.78 0.43
N ASP A 787 2.75 37.10 0.42
CA ASP A 787 3.40 36.70 -0.82
C ASP A 787 2.64 35.60 -1.57
N ASP A 788 1.88 34.74 -0.88
CA ASP A 788 1.03 33.72 -1.52
C ASP A 788 -0.03 34.36 -2.42
N LEU A 789 -0.67 35.43 -1.95
CA LEU A 789 -1.63 36.21 -2.74
C LEU A 789 -0.95 36.84 -3.96
N GLU A 790 0.16 37.55 -3.76
CA GLU A 790 0.85 38.24 -4.85
C GLU A 790 1.35 37.26 -5.93
N MET A 791 1.85 36.09 -5.54
CA MET A 791 2.26 35.03 -6.47
C MET A 791 1.07 34.43 -7.21
N THR A 792 -0.04 34.16 -6.52
CA THR A 792 -1.27 33.65 -7.16
C THR A 792 -1.84 34.69 -8.14
N GLN A 793 -1.73 35.98 -7.82
CA GLN A 793 -2.15 37.07 -8.70
C GLN A 793 -1.35 37.11 -10.01
N VAL A 794 -0.05 36.79 -10.01
CA VAL A 794 0.76 36.70 -11.25
C VAL A 794 0.10 35.74 -12.23
N GLU A 795 -0.26 34.56 -11.74
CA GLU A 795 -0.86 33.49 -12.53
C GLU A 795 -2.29 33.87 -12.93
N ALA A 796 -3.11 34.35 -11.98
CA ALA A 796 -4.48 34.73 -12.22
C ALA A 796 -4.63 35.83 -13.26
N TYR A 797 -3.77 36.85 -13.19
CA TYR A 797 -3.73 37.90 -14.20
C TYR A 797 -3.27 37.36 -15.55
N PHE A 798 -2.28 36.46 -15.61
CA PHE A 798 -1.89 35.85 -16.88
C PHE A 798 -3.05 35.07 -17.53
N TYR A 799 -3.73 34.21 -16.76
CA TYR A 799 -4.86 33.43 -17.28
C TYR A 799 -6.06 34.31 -17.65
N ALA A 800 -6.32 35.39 -16.91
CA ALA A 800 -7.32 36.39 -17.28
C ALA A 800 -6.96 37.09 -18.62
N GLY A 801 -5.68 37.45 -18.81
CA GLY A 801 -5.19 38.03 -20.05
C GLY A 801 -5.41 37.10 -21.25
N GLN A 802 -5.08 35.82 -21.09
CA GLN A 802 -5.33 34.81 -22.13
C GLN A 802 -6.82 34.62 -22.42
N TYR A 803 -7.67 34.65 -21.38
CA TYR A 803 -9.12 34.57 -21.54
C TYR A 803 -9.66 35.72 -22.41
N TYR A 804 -9.27 36.97 -22.12
CA TYR A 804 -9.72 38.13 -22.90
C TYR A 804 -9.16 38.14 -24.32
N ARG A 805 -7.91 37.69 -24.52
CA ARG A 805 -7.33 37.52 -25.86
C ARG A 805 -8.11 36.50 -26.68
N ALA A 806 -8.48 35.36 -26.10
CA ALA A 806 -9.32 34.36 -26.77
C ALA A 806 -10.73 34.89 -27.13
N LYS A 807 -11.22 35.93 -26.44
CA LYS A 807 -12.48 36.62 -26.73
C LYS A 807 -12.32 37.81 -27.69
N GLY A 808 -11.10 38.13 -28.13
CA GLY A 808 -10.81 39.27 -29.00
C GLY A 808 -10.77 40.63 -28.29
N ASP A 809 -10.78 40.68 -26.96
CA ASP A 809 -10.64 41.91 -26.17
C ASP A 809 -9.15 42.19 -25.88
N GLU A 810 -8.46 42.72 -26.89
CA GLU A 810 -7.02 43.01 -26.82
C GLU A 810 -6.65 44.06 -25.75
N SER A 811 -7.56 44.99 -25.45
CA SER A 811 -7.32 46.02 -24.43
C SER A 811 -7.25 45.39 -23.05
N LYS A 812 -8.24 44.58 -22.68
CA LYS A 812 -8.22 43.87 -21.40
C LYS A 812 -7.12 42.83 -21.34
N ALA A 813 -6.89 42.10 -22.43
CA ALA A 813 -5.80 41.14 -22.50
C ALA A 813 -4.45 41.78 -22.12
N ARG A 814 -4.14 42.91 -22.76
CA ARG A 814 -2.94 43.70 -22.48
C ARG A 814 -2.88 44.17 -21.02
N GLU A 815 -3.97 44.75 -20.51
CA GLU A 815 -4.05 45.22 -19.13
C GLU A 815 -3.70 44.11 -18.13
N TYR A 816 -4.26 42.92 -18.30
CA TYR A 816 -4.01 41.78 -17.40
C TYR A 816 -2.59 41.20 -17.57
N PHE A 817 -2.02 41.18 -18.78
CA PHE A 817 -0.61 40.81 -18.95
C PHE A 817 0.32 41.82 -18.27
N GLU A 818 0.04 43.12 -18.35
CA GLU A 818 0.79 44.17 -17.65
C GLU A 818 0.66 44.02 -16.12
N LYS A 819 -0.53 43.68 -15.61
CA LYS A 819 -0.74 43.36 -14.18
C LYS A 819 0.05 42.14 -13.73
N SER A 820 0.09 41.06 -14.53
CA SER A 820 0.92 39.88 -14.23
C SER A 820 2.42 40.23 -14.20
N ARG A 821 2.87 41.03 -15.19
CA ARG A 821 4.27 41.42 -15.31
C ARG A 821 4.73 42.39 -14.22
N SER A 822 3.89 43.33 -13.81
CA SER A 822 4.23 44.34 -12.79
C SER A 822 4.50 43.77 -11.40
N LYS A 823 4.06 42.54 -11.12
CA LYS A 823 4.35 41.82 -9.86
C LYS A 823 5.83 41.41 -9.71
N GLY A 824 6.59 41.38 -10.81
CA GLY A 824 8.04 41.16 -10.75
C GLY A 824 8.50 39.76 -10.31
N VAL A 825 7.62 38.75 -10.36
CA VAL A 825 7.93 37.36 -9.99
C VAL A 825 8.60 36.64 -11.16
N VAL A 826 9.86 37.01 -11.42
CA VAL A 826 10.64 36.57 -12.60
C VAL A 826 10.82 35.06 -12.75
N ILE A 827 10.65 34.33 -11.64
CA ILE A 827 10.77 32.87 -11.57
C ILE A 827 9.54 32.13 -12.14
N TYR A 828 8.42 32.81 -12.39
CA TYR A 828 7.21 32.16 -12.92
C TYR A 828 7.14 32.19 -14.44
N ILE A 829 6.70 31.07 -15.01
CA ILE A 829 6.51 30.96 -16.45
C ILE A 829 5.42 31.91 -16.92
N GLU A 830 4.35 32.11 -16.14
CA GLU A 830 3.28 33.07 -16.42
C GLU A 830 3.80 34.51 -16.50
N HIS A 831 4.79 34.86 -15.67
CA HIS A 831 5.43 36.17 -15.72
C HIS A 831 6.24 36.35 -17.02
N GLN A 832 6.98 35.32 -17.47
CA GLN A 832 7.72 35.36 -18.75
C GLN A 832 6.78 35.34 -19.96
N ALA A 833 5.79 34.46 -19.92
CA ALA A 833 4.73 34.31 -20.90
C ALA A 833 3.95 35.61 -21.12
N ALA A 834 3.57 36.31 -20.04
CA ALA A 834 2.95 37.63 -20.13
C ALA A 834 3.84 38.63 -20.89
N GLY A 835 5.17 38.58 -20.69
CA GLY A 835 6.13 39.37 -21.45
C GLY A 835 6.09 39.06 -22.95
N PHE A 836 6.09 37.78 -23.34
CA PHE A 836 5.98 37.37 -24.74
C PHE A 836 4.65 37.79 -25.37
N GLU A 837 3.53 37.66 -24.64
CA GLU A 837 2.20 38.11 -25.09
C GLU A 837 2.10 39.64 -25.27
N LEU A 838 2.97 40.40 -24.60
CA LEU A 838 3.14 41.86 -24.74
C LEU A 838 4.19 42.27 -25.80
N GLY A 839 4.90 41.31 -26.41
CA GLY A 839 6.01 41.59 -27.34
C GLY A 839 7.30 42.08 -26.68
N LEU A 840 7.47 41.84 -25.37
CA LEU A 840 8.67 42.23 -24.62
C LEU A 840 9.69 41.06 -24.58
N PRO A 841 10.97 41.28 -24.94
CA PRO A 841 11.98 40.23 -24.87
C PRO A 841 12.52 40.04 -23.44
N GLY A 842 12.35 38.83 -22.88
CA GLY A 842 13.07 38.29 -21.71
C GLY A 842 12.78 38.90 -20.33
N PRO A 843 13.44 38.41 -19.26
CA PRO A 843 13.35 38.90 -17.87
C PRO A 843 13.96 40.30 -17.65
N GLY A 844 13.51 41.31 -18.39
CA GLY A 844 13.77 42.72 -18.10
C GLY A 844 12.65 43.33 -17.25
N VAL A 845 13.02 44.18 -16.29
CA VAL A 845 12.08 45.07 -15.60
C VAL A 845 11.49 46.00 -16.66
N ALA A 846 10.15 46.12 -16.72
CA ALA A 846 9.50 47.12 -17.56
C ALA A 846 10.11 48.49 -17.22
N LYS A 847 10.71 49.14 -18.22
CA LYS A 847 11.34 50.46 -18.05
C LYS A 847 10.35 51.52 -17.64
#